data_AF-A0A7S4BXV5-F1
#
_entry.id   AF-A0A7S4BXV5-F1
#
_cell.length_a   1.000
_cell.length_b   1.000
_cell.length_c   1.000
_cell.angle_alpha   90.00
_cell.angle_beta   90.00
_cell.angle_gamma   90.00
#
_symmetry.space_group_name_H-M   'P 1'
#
loop_
_entity.id
_entity.type
_entity.pdbx_description
1 polymer ?
#
loop_
_entity_poly.entity_id
_entity_poly.type
_entity_poly.pdbx_seq_one_letter_code
_entity_poly.pdbx_strand_id
1 'polypeptide(L)'
;MPHAPAAQNVVWFTFWASCSSAVSADAVAMRQSASCHRSCGSFSCEQLLQSGVQCDQIKKLNCDCGGCCMPPPQPCQSLRELQSVAEPKLAVPASTDSMPPAAPPAMQALDDQDEGQLLQEAFLDAAGQGFELELPEDSIFNLDAELVVAGANVTLSSPGRGATLDGSGLTRIFHVHSRGRLLLQNVRLANASATNQSTTPHAPHGGAVLVEGPGSLLSMRDVEIDGATALVPEAAGGGVAAYEGAVLEMVDCKVVDCTCAADGGGIYAQACIRVVIFGCEISRCHAERGGGVLCASCEMVLVDVSVVNCTAFFGGGIMGPTSAALTLNGCTVVNCKATATYGGLGCSQGALSLTHCVILGCEATLSGGVGAFDASITIESCLIEGCTASGAPALLAFLASTFEITASRFHDCHTPRSSVIYVGPQSVLMVANSSIGHCSTGDDPIFIAGICNLTDSQISDITAAGNTGALRLTGPSSTLEMRRSSILRCVAQDGAAGLQISGGRAALYGITVEGCSVNSGGGGITVNSEGFVLISSDGEIRSLVRDCRAQILGGGVFLEAGIMEMSGTDIVECKVTGDRSSFGGGLCAFAGQALLTGVRIQRCSCGASGGGAYLLFPAKLVLRDCTFVACSAEGAGVSSDSSRGYGSGAALAIGSGGVLDMVDSYLIGCTAANRGGGVFVEGSSVVTIRTSVISNCTARFGDMIALTNEVAHSASAITFHTAGLTLDAPCGTSSLLESPRVPMAMPGLILRSSEPDGGCSSEEQPPLERLLEPGTQLATCTDGTDLVPICGPAASCFEVDIRGQATAEYTDPILVPSCECRLPAYPAPDAEDQGLAAFAWTLGCVTPRRATRVSVAEATAESLVLRLRKTMTMAESANRSLVVNVGGTDVAGGTWSVNQSALPPWISLPVTSGNFSEMDDSVIVSLAVSTSGLAEQSEPYATTIALTVLSQQSVTFSVAVLLFVSSVVFAPRSMWGGLSQGELCRPHEQQQPYLARLTSGLSGLLPFTACDKEGLPVSHSLPSSTDSRQFKLTSVDAPNKIELLGVRFYSGNFFAEVLPKRPGLFEIKLELSGESVDARMMLTVDCPDDTVIGPDGTCVCDKGYEPSSELGVCQPCPSGRKKDSVSNDQCEVDSLPLVVGLTVGLVMTAIFCAIALVWRWHVSKVRMRMAKSAFEKQNRIERDFMAVTCHEVRNPLNGTAAYLQFAIGLLGSASGGPGSDQPGLKPVREKISLQSRETTSSRTAPALEADDEAEADCNDVAASKQDGTSRTSAG
;
A
#
# COMPACT_ATOMS: atom_id res chain seq x y z
N MET A 1 -21.50 7.68 -24.11
CA MET A 1 -21.82 7.05 -25.42
C MET A 1 -20.58 6.38 -25.95
N PRO A 2 -20.67 5.32 -26.78
CA PRO A 2 -21.59 4.17 -26.71
C PRO A 2 -20.78 2.85 -26.53
N HIS A 3 -21.33 1.67 -26.22
CA HIS A 3 -22.38 0.97 -26.95
C HIS A 3 -23.14 -0.08 -26.12
N ALA A 4 -24.45 -0.17 -26.36
CA ALA A 4 -25.21 -1.43 -26.35
C ALA A 4 -25.28 -2.01 -27.79
N PRO A 5 -25.69 -3.27 -27.99
CA PRO A 5 -27.11 -3.70 -28.01
C PRO A 5 -27.42 -4.78 -26.94
N ALA A 6 -28.65 -5.09 -26.49
CA ALA A 6 -30.00 -5.17 -27.10
C ALA A 6 -30.21 -6.46 -27.95
N ALA A 7 -31.36 -7.15 -27.98
CA ALA A 7 -32.70 -6.85 -27.42
C ALA A 7 -33.64 -8.10 -27.36
N GLN A 8 -34.82 -7.95 -26.71
CA GLN A 8 -36.12 -8.61 -27.03
C GLN A 8 -36.27 -10.14 -26.74
N ASN A 9 -37.45 -10.77 -26.52
CA ASN A 9 -38.90 -10.43 -26.56
C ASN A 9 -39.73 -11.54 -25.77
N VAL A 10 -41.02 -11.45 -25.35
CA VAL A 10 -41.90 -10.34 -24.86
C VAL A 10 -43.29 -10.91 -24.40
N VAL A 11 -43.72 -10.65 -23.13
CA VAL A 11 -45.13 -10.52 -22.62
C VAL A 11 -45.98 -11.85 -22.60
N TRP A 12 -46.96 -12.15 -21.72
CA TRP A 12 -48.15 -11.47 -21.13
C TRP A 12 -48.41 -11.90 -19.65
N PHE A 13 -49.02 -11.07 -18.78
CA PHE A 13 -50.45 -10.70 -18.75
C PHE A 13 -50.77 -9.25 -18.24
N THR A 14 -51.99 -8.79 -18.53
CA THR A 14 -52.69 -7.55 -18.07
C THR A 14 -54.21 -7.85 -18.07
N PHE A 15 -55.18 -7.06 -17.56
CA PHE A 15 -55.29 -5.70 -16.97
C PHE A 15 -56.02 -5.80 -15.59
N TRP A 16 -56.53 -4.80 -14.84
CA TRP A 16 -56.86 -3.35 -14.93
C TRP A 16 -56.28 -2.60 -13.68
N ALA A 17 -56.30 -1.27 -13.46
CA ALA A 17 -57.15 -0.11 -13.81
C ALA A 17 -58.48 -0.01 -13.02
N SER A 18 -58.99 1.15 -12.55
CA SER A 18 -58.59 2.58 -12.58
C SER A 18 -59.11 3.26 -11.28
N CYS A 19 -58.86 4.50 -10.84
CA CYS A 19 -58.45 5.79 -11.44
C CYS A 19 -57.40 6.47 -10.50
N SER A 20 -56.30 7.13 -10.88
CA SER A 20 -55.98 8.11 -11.93
C SER A 20 -56.09 9.61 -11.52
N SER A 21 -55.07 10.15 -10.84
CA SER A 21 -54.40 11.45 -11.14
C SER A 21 -53.47 11.91 -9.98
N ALA A 22 -52.38 12.68 -10.16
CA ALA A 22 -51.47 12.86 -11.30
C ALA A 22 -50.28 13.78 -10.87
N VAL A 23 -49.02 13.45 -11.27
CA VAL A 23 -47.86 14.38 -11.40
C VAL A 23 -47.27 14.93 -10.06
N SER A 24 -45.96 15.00 -9.80
CA SER A 24 -44.72 14.56 -10.49
C SER A 24 -43.59 14.33 -9.47
N ALA A 25 -42.53 13.61 -9.85
CA ALA A 25 -41.27 13.60 -9.12
C ALA A 25 -40.29 14.62 -9.72
N ASP A 26 -39.57 15.39 -8.89
CA ASP A 26 -38.25 15.93 -9.23
C ASP A 26 -37.50 16.55 -8.03
N ALA A 27 -36.18 16.73 -8.20
CA ALA A 27 -35.25 17.59 -7.45
C ALA A 27 -34.87 17.29 -5.96
N VAL A 28 -33.55 17.26 -5.73
CA VAL A 28 -32.86 17.34 -4.42
C VAL A 28 -32.81 18.79 -3.93
N ALA A 29 -33.23 19.07 -2.70
CA ALA A 29 -32.87 20.30 -1.96
C ALA A 29 -33.08 20.15 -0.44
N MET A 30 -32.22 20.79 0.36
CA MET A 30 -32.40 20.91 1.82
C MET A 30 -33.64 21.74 2.18
N ARG A 31 -34.29 21.42 3.31
CA ARG A 31 -34.98 22.42 4.15
C ARG A 31 -35.01 22.00 5.63
N GLN A 32 -34.89 23.00 6.50
CA GLN A 32 -34.78 22.83 7.95
C GLN A 32 -36.14 22.54 8.60
N SER A 33 -36.14 21.79 9.71
CA SER A 33 -37.25 21.77 10.66
C SER A 33 -37.35 23.11 11.41
N ALA A 34 -38.57 23.51 11.76
CA ALA A 34 -38.82 24.81 12.39
C ALA A 34 -38.55 24.79 13.91
N SER A 35 -37.87 25.81 14.43
CA SER A 35 -37.45 25.89 15.84
C SER A 35 -38.55 26.43 16.78
N CYS A 36 -38.54 25.97 18.03
CA CYS A 36 -39.60 26.27 19.01
C CYS A 36 -39.37 27.60 19.78
N HIS A 37 -39.11 28.69 19.06
CA HIS A 37 -38.66 29.96 19.64
C HIS A 37 -39.77 30.85 20.25
N ARG A 38 -40.76 30.27 20.94
CA ARG A 38 -41.66 31.05 21.80
C ARG A 38 -41.05 31.22 23.18
N SER A 39 -41.23 32.42 23.76
CA SER A 39 -40.73 32.76 25.10
C SER A 39 -41.79 32.59 26.18
N CYS A 40 -41.35 32.14 27.35
CA CYS A 40 -42.12 31.99 28.57
C CYS A 40 -41.44 32.86 29.64
N GLY A 41 -41.86 34.13 29.73
CA GLY A 41 -41.14 35.14 30.52
C GLY A 41 -39.75 35.39 29.95
N SER A 42 -38.71 35.19 30.78
CA SER A 42 -37.30 35.42 30.44
C SER A 42 -36.59 34.24 29.78
N PHE A 43 -37.25 33.10 29.59
CA PHE A 43 -36.67 31.86 29.04
C PHE A 43 -37.41 31.41 27.78
N SER A 44 -36.74 30.68 26.89
CA SER A 44 -37.45 30.00 25.79
C SER A 44 -38.12 28.71 26.27
N CYS A 45 -39.18 28.27 25.58
CA CYS A 45 -39.79 26.95 25.81
C CYS A 45 -38.74 25.81 25.72
N GLU A 46 -37.77 25.97 24.82
CA GLU A 46 -36.66 25.04 24.56
C GLU A 46 -35.67 24.97 25.74
N GLN A 47 -35.29 26.10 26.33
CA GLN A 47 -34.47 26.16 27.56
C GLN A 47 -35.17 25.53 28.77
N LEU A 48 -36.48 25.72 28.91
CA LEU A 48 -37.26 25.11 29.99
C LEU A 48 -37.29 23.57 29.86
N LEU A 49 -37.47 23.05 28.65
CA LEU A 49 -37.42 21.62 28.38
C LEU A 49 -36.00 21.05 28.60
N GLN A 50 -34.95 21.73 28.13
CA GLN A 50 -33.54 21.33 28.34
C GLN A 50 -33.12 21.36 29.82
N SER A 51 -33.74 22.21 30.65
CA SER A 51 -33.56 22.21 32.11
C SER A 51 -34.43 21.20 32.87
N GLY A 52 -35.14 20.30 32.16
CA GLY A 52 -35.94 19.22 32.74
C GLY A 52 -37.34 19.62 33.22
N VAL A 53 -37.81 20.83 32.93
CA VAL A 53 -39.15 21.29 33.35
C VAL A 53 -40.22 20.62 32.47
N GLN A 54 -41.00 19.72 33.06
CA GLN A 54 -42.03 18.96 32.33
C GLN A 54 -43.16 19.85 31.80
N CYS A 55 -43.69 19.50 30.62
CA CYS A 55 -44.71 20.26 29.89
C CYS A 55 -45.94 20.69 30.72
N ASP A 56 -46.40 19.88 31.68
CA ASP A 56 -47.56 20.23 32.51
C ASP A 56 -47.24 21.23 33.65
N GLN A 57 -45.97 21.48 33.93
CA GLN A 57 -45.54 22.65 34.72
C GLN A 57 -45.46 23.90 33.84
N ILE A 58 -44.99 23.77 32.59
CA ILE A 58 -44.96 24.89 31.62
C ILE A 58 -46.38 25.42 31.34
N LYS A 59 -47.38 24.53 31.20
CA LYS A 59 -48.79 24.93 31.09
C LYS A 59 -49.30 25.69 32.33
N LYS A 60 -48.85 25.32 33.54
CA LYS A 60 -49.22 26.00 34.80
C LYS A 60 -48.57 27.38 34.96
N LEU A 61 -47.49 27.66 34.23
CA LEU A 61 -46.91 29.00 34.08
C LEU A 61 -47.66 29.87 33.05
N ASN A 62 -48.77 29.35 32.47
CA ASN A 62 -49.65 30.06 31.54
C ASN A 62 -48.97 30.47 30.21
N CYS A 63 -47.99 29.67 29.75
CA CYS A 63 -47.20 29.91 28.55
C CYS A 63 -47.64 29.02 27.36
N ASP A 64 -47.91 29.63 26.20
CA ASP A 64 -48.34 28.94 24.98
C ASP A 64 -47.13 28.49 24.10
N CYS A 65 -46.48 27.41 24.52
CA CYS A 65 -45.43 26.70 23.77
C CYS A 65 -46.01 25.81 22.64
N GLY A 66 -46.93 26.36 21.85
CA GLY A 66 -47.77 25.63 20.90
C GLY A 66 -47.03 24.65 19.99
N GLY A 67 -47.44 23.37 20.05
CA GLY A 67 -46.93 22.27 19.23
C GLY A 67 -45.80 21.44 19.87
N CYS A 68 -44.94 22.05 20.70
CA CYS A 68 -43.69 21.41 21.18
C CYS A 68 -43.86 20.51 22.41
N CYS A 69 -45.10 20.33 22.89
CA CYS A 69 -45.47 19.49 24.02
C CYS A 69 -46.56 18.49 23.62
N MET A 70 -46.21 17.50 22.79
CA MET A 70 -47.04 16.31 22.58
C MET A 70 -46.73 15.27 23.68
N PRO A 71 -47.73 14.61 24.27
CA PRO A 71 -47.50 13.51 25.21
C PRO A 71 -47.08 12.23 24.45
N PRO A 72 -46.27 11.34 25.06
CA PRO A 72 -46.09 9.99 24.54
C PRO A 72 -47.39 9.19 24.64
N PRO A 73 -47.64 8.22 23.75
CA PRO A 73 -48.74 7.28 23.92
C PRO A 73 -48.49 6.41 25.16
N GLN A 74 -49.49 6.29 26.04
CA GLN A 74 -49.42 5.46 27.24
C GLN A 74 -50.57 4.42 27.27
N PRO A 75 -50.38 3.29 27.98
CA PRO A 75 -51.12 2.06 27.74
C PRO A 75 -52.51 2.04 28.38
N CYS A 76 -53.38 1.19 27.82
CA CYS A 76 -54.64 0.82 28.44
C CYS A 76 -54.55 -0.60 29.03
N GLN A 77 -54.98 -0.77 30.28
CA GLN A 77 -55.25 -2.07 30.88
C GLN A 77 -56.74 -2.21 31.23
N SER A 78 -57.26 -3.42 30.96
CA SER A 78 -58.42 -4.08 31.57
C SER A 78 -59.52 -3.27 32.28
N LEU A 79 -60.76 -3.48 31.82
CA LEU A 79 -61.81 -4.06 32.69
C LEU A 79 -62.96 -4.67 31.87
N ARG A 80 -63.68 -5.62 32.48
CA ARG A 80 -64.94 -6.17 31.96
C ARG A 80 -66.10 -5.27 32.40
N GLU A 81 -67.09 -5.02 31.54
CA GLU A 81 -68.46 -5.58 31.65
C GLU A 81 -69.52 -4.88 30.76
N LEU A 82 -70.44 -5.71 30.24
CA LEU A 82 -71.86 -5.45 29.91
C LEU A 82 -72.29 -4.36 28.89
N GLN A 83 -72.84 -4.89 27.79
CA GLN A 83 -74.14 -4.52 27.16
C GLN A 83 -74.27 -3.35 26.14
N SER A 84 -74.32 -3.76 24.86
CA SER A 84 -75.34 -3.46 23.84
C SER A 84 -75.65 -2.01 23.40
N VAL A 85 -75.65 -1.77 22.07
CA VAL A 85 -76.88 -1.61 21.24
C VAL A 85 -76.54 -1.31 19.75
N ALA A 86 -77.22 -2.00 18.83
CA ALA A 86 -77.51 -1.71 17.41
C ALA A 86 -76.40 -1.32 16.40
N GLU A 87 -76.33 -2.10 15.31
CA GLU A 87 -75.70 -1.73 14.03
C GLU A 87 -76.59 -0.79 13.18
N PRO A 88 -76.02 0.07 12.32
CA PRO A 88 -76.71 0.69 11.19
C PRO A 88 -76.43 -0.04 9.87
N LYS A 89 -77.47 -0.63 9.26
CA LYS A 89 -77.42 -1.24 7.91
C LYS A 89 -77.30 -0.20 6.79
N LEU A 90 -76.52 -0.48 5.74
CA LEU A 90 -76.68 0.04 4.36
C LEU A 90 -75.73 -0.73 3.41
N ALA A 91 -75.96 -0.91 2.10
CA ALA A 91 -77.16 -1.37 1.36
C ALA A 91 -76.70 -1.96 0.01
N VAL A 92 -77.43 -2.93 -0.56
CA VAL A 92 -77.03 -3.69 -1.76
C VAL A 92 -77.71 -3.17 -3.04
N PRO A 93 -76.98 -2.94 -4.16
CA PRO A 93 -77.53 -2.85 -5.52
C PRO A 93 -77.60 -4.26 -6.17
N ALA A 94 -78.62 -4.52 -7.00
CA ALA A 94 -78.99 -5.89 -7.37
C ALA A 94 -78.67 -6.31 -8.82
N SER A 95 -78.33 -7.60 -8.95
CA SER A 95 -78.67 -8.55 -10.04
C SER A 95 -78.54 -8.16 -11.53
N THR A 96 -77.73 -8.96 -12.25
CA THR A 96 -78.09 -9.51 -13.57
C THR A 96 -77.71 -10.99 -13.63
N ASP A 97 -78.47 -11.81 -14.34
CA ASP A 97 -78.48 -13.27 -14.17
C ASP A 97 -77.27 -14.04 -14.73
N SER A 98 -76.79 -15.00 -13.93
CA SER A 98 -76.26 -16.28 -14.41
C SER A 98 -76.66 -17.37 -13.42
N MET A 99 -77.01 -18.57 -13.91
CA MET A 99 -77.55 -19.65 -13.08
C MET A 99 -76.58 -20.07 -11.97
N PRO A 100 -77.08 -20.42 -10.76
CA PRO A 100 -76.22 -20.77 -9.64
C PRO A 100 -75.51 -22.12 -9.87
N PRO A 101 -74.26 -22.30 -9.42
CA PRO A 101 -73.76 -23.63 -9.11
C PRO A 101 -74.63 -24.24 -8.00
N ALA A 102 -74.79 -25.56 -8.00
CA ALA A 102 -75.54 -26.23 -6.94
C ALA A 102 -74.89 -25.99 -5.57
N ALA A 103 -75.70 -25.79 -4.53
CA ALA A 103 -75.20 -25.82 -3.17
C ALA A 103 -74.62 -27.22 -2.86
N PRO A 104 -73.48 -27.33 -2.18
CA PRO A 104 -73.03 -28.62 -1.67
C PRO A 104 -74.10 -29.18 -0.70
N PRO A 105 -74.26 -30.51 -0.62
CA PRO A 105 -75.21 -31.10 0.31
C PRO A 105 -74.77 -30.82 1.74
N ALA A 106 -75.64 -30.17 2.52
CA ALA A 106 -75.48 -30.12 3.96
C ALA A 106 -75.65 -31.55 4.50
N MET A 107 -74.53 -32.17 4.90
CA MET A 107 -74.54 -33.52 5.46
C MET A 107 -75.30 -33.49 6.81
N GLN A 108 -76.08 -34.52 7.09
CA GLN A 108 -76.83 -34.59 8.34
C GLN A 108 -75.90 -34.94 9.50
N ALA A 109 -76.33 -34.64 10.74
CA ALA A 109 -75.57 -34.98 11.93
C ALA A 109 -75.19 -36.47 11.96
N LEU A 110 -73.95 -36.75 12.34
CA LEU A 110 -73.38 -38.08 12.43
C LEU A 110 -73.83 -38.72 13.76
N ASP A 111 -74.41 -39.92 13.72
CA ASP A 111 -74.84 -40.70 14.88
C ASP A 111 -74.14 -42.09 14.85
N ASP A 112 -73.42 -42.44 15.92
CA ASP A 112 -73.03 -43.81 16.34
C ASP A 112 -72.35 -44.76 15.31
N GLN A 113 -71.54 -44.24 14.36
CA GLN A 113 -70.55 -45.05 13.60
C GLN A 113 -69.18 -44.34 13.55
N ASP A 114 -68.09 -45.09 13.34
CA ASP A 114 -66.70 -44.61 13.42
C ASP A 114 -66.46 -43.34 12.58
N GLU A 115 -66.40 -42.20 13.25
CA GLU A 115 -66.39 -40.87 12.63
C GLU A 115 -65.17 -40.69 11.69
N GLY A 116 -64.03 -41.31 12.04
CA GLY A 116 -62.81 -41.32 11.24
C GLY A 116 -62.93 -42.02 9.89
N GLN A 117 -63.73 -43.10 9.79
CA GLN A 117 -63.97 -43.79 8.52
C GLN A 117 -64.86 -42.95 7.60
N LEU A 118 -65.87 -42.27 8.15
CA LEU A 118 -66.73 -41.36 7.39
C LEU A 118 -65.95 -40.13 6.87
N LEU A 119 -64.99 -39.62 7.63
CA LEU A 119 -64.06 -38.60 7.17
C LEU A 119 -63.17 -39.11 6.02
N GLN A 120 -62.67 -40.35 6.09
CA GLN A 120 -61.88 -40.97 5.02
C GLN A 120 -62.71 -41.23 3.75
N GLU A 121 -63.95 -41.71 3.89
CA GLU A 121 -64.88 -41.89 2.77
C GLU A 121 -65.16 -40.54 2.06
N ALA A 122 -65.30 -39.44 2.81
CA ALA A 122 -65.44 -38.11 2.21
C ALA A 122 -64.20 -37.67 1.40
N PHE A 123 -62.98 -38.00 1.85
CA PHE A 123 -61.76 -37.75 1.07
C PHE A 123 -61.65 -38.66 -0.17
N LEU A 124 -62.14 -39.90 -0.10
CA LEU A 124 -62.16 -40.85 -1.22
C LEU A 124 -63.17 -40.47 -2.30
N ASP A 125 -64.40 -40.12 -1.92
CA ASP A 125 -65.47 -39.70 -2.85
C ASP A 125 -65.17 -38.34 -3.51
N ALA A 126 -64.40 -37.47 -2.85
CA ALA A 126 -63.98 -36.18 -3.37
C ALA A 126 -62.80 -36.24 -4.38
N ALA A 127 -62.39 -37.43 -4.84
CA ALA A 127 -61.22 -37.62 -5.71
C ALA A 127 -61.20 -36.70 -6.97
N GLY A 128 -60.44 -35.60 -6.88
CA GLY A 128 -60.28 -34.61 -7.95
C GLY A 128 -61.33 -33.48 -7.99
N GLN A 129 -62.26 -33.41 -7.02
CA GLN A 129 -63.17 -32.27 -6.84
C GLN A 129 -62.97 -31.66 -5.45
N GLY A 130 -62.78 -30.34 -5.40
CA GLY A 130 -62.55 -29.66 -4.13
C GLY A 130 -63.81 -29.62 -3.25
N PHE A 131 -63.62 -29.69 -1.93
CA PHE A 131 -64.68 -29.66 -0.93
C PHE A 131 -64.30 -28.85 0.31
N GLU A 132 -65.30 -28.51 1.11
CA GLU A 132 -65.21 -27.79 2.37
C GLU A 132 -66.03 -28.56 3.41
N LEU A 133 -65.45 -28.80 4.59
CA LEU A 133 -66.05 -29.60 5.67
C LEU A 133 -65.80 -28.93 7.02
N GLU A 134 -66.87 -28.82 7.82
CA GLU A 134 -66.84 -28.35 9.20
C GLU A 134 -66.97 -29.55 10.14
N LEU A 135 -65.94 -29.82 10.94
CA LEU A 135 -65.86 -30.93 11.89
C LEU A 135 -66.45 -30.50 13.26
N PRO A 136 -67.14 -31.36 14.02
CA PRO A 136 -67.74 -30.97 15.31
C PRO A 136 -66.71 -30.51 16.36
N GLU A 137 -67.08 -29.54 17.19
CA GLU A 137 -66.25 -29.07 18.33
C GLU A 137 -65.94 -30.20 19.33
N ASP A 138 -64.71 -30.24 19.89
CA ASP A 138 -64.24 -31.21 20.90
C ASP A 138 -64.29 -32.70 20.45
N SER A 139 -64.53 -32.99 19.16
CA SER A 139 -64.54 -34.36 18.59
C SER A 139 -63.14 -34.94 18.35
N ILE A 140 -63.03 -36.28 18.29
CA ILE A 140 -61.76 -37.00 18.09
C ILE A 140 -61.92 -38.06 17.00
N PHE A 141 -61.39 -37.78 15.82
CA PHE A 141 -61.35 -38.69 14.67
C PHE A 141 -60.07 -39.52 14.72
N ASN A 142 -60.16 -40.80 15.08
CA ASN A 142 -59.06 -41.75 14.93
C ASN A 142 -58.97 -42.16 13.44
N LEU A 143 -57.77 -42.13 12.85
CA LEU A 143 -57.60 -42.35 11.41
C LEU A 143 -56.91 -43.68 11.08
N ASP A 144 -57.67 -44.61 10.48
CA ASP A 144 -57.16 -45.88 9.94
C ASP A 144 -56.26 -45.74 8.67
N ALA A 145 -56.22 -44.57 8.02
CA ALA A 145 -55.50 -44.33 6.76
C ALA A 145 -55.10 -42.85 6.56
N GLU A 146 -54.08 -42.64 5.72
CA GLU A 146 -53.53 -41.32 5.34
C GLU A 146 -54.44 -40.57 4.34
N LEU A 147 -54.61 -39.26 4.55
CA LEU A 147 -55.49 -38.38 3.77
C LEU A 147 -54.72 -37.64 2.67
N VAL A 148 -54.91 -38.07 1.41
CA VAL A 148 -54.16 -37.57 0.24
C VAL A 148 -54.93 -36.47 -0.50
N VAL A 149 -54.31 -35.31 -0.69
CA VAL A 149 -54.86 -34.14 -1.40
C VAL A 149 -54.11 -33.94 -2.72
N ALA A 150 -54.61 -34.60 -3.77
CA ALA A 150 -54.01 -34.59 -5.11
C ALA A 150 -54.83 -33.74 -6.09
N GLY A 151 -54.31 -32.56 -6.46
CA GLY A 151 -54.93 -31.68 -7.48
C GLY A 151 -56.31 -31.09 -7.15
N ALA A 152 -56.82 -31.29 -5.93
CA ALA A 152 -58.09 -30.77 -5.42
C ALA A 152 -57.87 -29.65 -4.38
N ASN A 153 -58.92 -28.85 -4.14
CA ASN A 153 -58.94 -27.83 -3.08
C ASN A 153 -59.75 -28.37 -1.89
N VAL A 154 -59.11 -28.68 -0.78
CA VAL A 154 -59.77 -29.19 0.44
C VAL A 154 -59.67 -28.13 1.53
N THR A 155 -60.79 -27.86 2.20
CA THR A 155 -60.85 -26.99 3.37
C THR A 155 -61.46 -27.76 4.53
N LEU A 156 -60.71 -27.97 5.62
CA LEU A 156 -61.23 -28.47 6.88
C LEU A 156 -61.26 -27.34 7.90
N SER A 157 -62.39 -27.18 8.57
CA SER A 157 -62.56 -26.24 9.68
C SER A 157 -63.24 -26.94 10.85
N SER A 158 -63.18 -26.35 12.05
CA SER A 158 -64.00 -26.79 13.19
C SER A 158 -64.31 -25.60 14.12
N PRO A 159 -65.50 -25.52 14.73
CA PRO A 159 -65.86 -24.40 15.59
C PRO A 159 -65.31 -24.56 17.01
N GLY A 160 -65.31 -23.45 17.75
CA GLY A 160 -65.01 -23.43 19.18
C GLY A 160 -63.60 -23.93 19.50
N ARG A 161 -63.48 -25.01 20.28
CA ARG A 161 -62.20 -25.64 20.65
C ARG A 161 -61.51 -26.43 19.53
N GLY A 162 -62.21 -26.72 18.44
CA GLY A 162 -61.69 -27.50 17.33
C GLY A 162 -61.80 -29.01 17.51
N ALA A 163 -61.65 -29.74 16.40
CA ALA A 163 -61.64 -31.19 16.33
C ALA A 163 -60.20 -31.74 16.34
N THR A 164 -60.00 -32.93 16.91
CA THR A 164 -58.72 -33.66 16.85
C THR A 164 -58.75 -34.72 15.77
N LEU A 165 -57.75 -34.71 14.89
CA LEU A 165 -57.41 -35.79 13.97
C LEU A 165 -56.24 -36.57 14.57
N ASP A 166 -56.53 -37.76 15.10
CA ASP A 166 -55.53 -38.64 15.71
C ASP A 166 -55.03 -39.66 14.67
N GLY A 167 -53.76 -39.53 14.31
CA GLY A 167 -53.07 -40.41 13.37
C GLY A 167 -52.26 -41.53 14.03
N SER A 168 -52.59 -41.94 15.26
CA SER A 168 -51.85 -43.00 15.97
C SER A 168 -51.82 -44.32 15.18
N GLY A 169 -50.61 -44.74 14.80
CA GLY A 169 -50.39 -45.91 13.94
C GLY A 169 -50.25 -45.58 12.44
N LEU A 170 -50.54 -44.35 12.02
CA LEU A 170 -50.22 -43.85 10.68
C LEU A 170 -48.79 -43.34 10.58
N THR A 171 -48.23 -43.43 9.38
CA THR A 171 -46.97 -42.76 9.03
C THR A 171 -47.11 -41.24 8.91
N ARG A 172 -48.32 -40.74 8.64
CA ARG A 172 -48.65 -39.33 8.37
C ARG A 172 -50.17 -39.14 8.34
N ILE A 173 -50.66 -37.93 8.61
CA ILE A 173 -52.09 -37.59 8.48
C ILE A 173 -52.39 -37.06 7.08
N PHE A 174 -51.65 -36.06 6.58
CA PHE A 174 -51.93 -35.41 5.28
C PHE A 174 -50.74 -35.46 4.30
N HIS A 175 -51.02 -35.75 3.02
CA HIS A 175 -50.06 -35.59 1.91
C HIS A 175 -50.67 -34.76 0.79
N VAL A 176 -50.14 -33.56 0.58
CA VAL A 176 -50.64 -32.57 -0.37
C VAL A 176 -49.69 -32.49 -1.56
N HIS A 177 -50.12 -33.00 -2.73
CA HIS A 177 -49.25 -33.10 -3.90
C HIS A 177 -49.97 -32.78 -5.22
N SER A 178 -49.21 -32.71 -6.32
CA SER A 178 -49.74 -32.53 -7.67
C SER A 178 -50.69 -31.31 -7.83
N ARG A 179 -50.36 -30.18 -7.17
CA ARG A 179 -51.19 -28.95 -7.10
C ARG A 179 -52.44 -29.05 -6.21
N GLY A 180 -52.48 -30.01 -5.30
CA GLY A 180 -53.44 -30.02 -4.20
C GLY A 180 -53.31 -28.77 -3.33
N ARG A 181 -54.42 -28.30 -2.79
CA ARG A 181 -54.48 -27.12 -1.91
C ARG A 181 -55.25 -27.51 -0.66
N LEU A 182 -54.59 -27.58 0.48
CA LEU A 182 -55.19 -27.89 1.78
C LEU A 182 -55.25 -26.62 2.63
N LEU A 183 -56.46 -26.23 3.03
CA LEU A 183 -56.71 -25.29 4.12
C LEU A 183 -57.12 -26.07 5.37
N LEU A 184 -56.48 -25.78 6.50
CA LEU A 184 -56.86 -26.26 7.82
C LEU A 184 -57.13 -25.06 8.73
N GLN A 185 -58.26 -25.04 9.43
CA GLN A 185 -58.61 -23.98 10.38
C GLN A 185 -59.14 -24.54 11.70
N ASN A 186 -58.50 -24.17 12.83
CA ASN A 186 -58.93 -24.52 14.19
C ASN A 186 -59.11 -26.04 14.41
N VAL A 187 -58.06 -26.81 14.13
CA VAL A 187 -58.02 -28.28 14.30
C VAL A 187 -56.70 -28.74 14.93
N ARG A 188 -56.74 -29.87 15.65
CA ARG A 188 -55.56 -30.53 16.23
C ARG A 188 -55.14 -31.72 15.37
N LEU A 189 -53.86 -31.87 15.07
CA LEU A 189 -53.25 -33.03 14.40
C LEU A 189 -52.33 -33.74 15.41
N ALA A 190 -52.61 -35.01 15.72
CA ALA A 190 -51.96 -35.70 16.85
C ALA A 190 -51.36 -37.06 16.48
N ASN A 191 -50.32 -37.47 17.23
CA ASN A 191 -49.85 -38.85 17.42
C ASN A 191 -49.35 -39.65 16.19
N ALA A 192 -49.30 -39.05 15.00
CA ALA A 192 -48.79 -39.71 13.78
C ALA A 192 -47.27 -39.95 13.84
N SER A 193 -46.81 -41.10 13.33
CA SER A 193 -45.48 -41.64 13.62
C SER A 193 -44.86 -42.47 12.49
N ALA A 194 -43.99 -41.84 11.70
CA ALA A 194 -43.26 -42.51 10.63
C ALA A 194 -42.10 -43.37 11.18
N THR A 195 -42.35 -44.66 11.36
CA THR A 195 -41.51 -45.62 12.12
C THR A 195 -41.06 -46.86 11.32
N ASN A 196 -40.79 -46.70 10.01
CA ASN A 196 -40.24 -47.73 9.12
C ASN A 196 -41.10 -49.00 8.87
N GLN A 197 -42.26 -48.83 8.21
CA GLN A 197 -42.70 -49.84 7.23
C GLN A 197 -43.66 -49.33 6.13
N SER A 198 -43.46 -48.10 5.63
CA SER A 198 -44.25 -47.63 4.48
C SER A 198 -43.96 -48.49 3.25
N THR A 199 -45.03 -48.90 2.56
CA THR A 199 -44.96 -49.52 1.23
C THR A 199 -45.27 -48.52 0.11
N THR A 200 -45.50 -47.25 0.44
CA THR A 200 -45.66 -46.16 -0.53
C THR A 200 -44.29 -45.72 -1.08
N PRO A 201 -44.20 -45.21 -2.32
CA PRO A 201 -42.93 -44.88 -2.96
C PRO A 201 -42.33 -43.53 -2.51
N HIS A 202 -42.93 -42.86 -1.51
CA HIS A 202 -42.47 -41.58 -0.97
C HIS A 202 -41.83 -41.79 0.40
N ALA A 203 -40.65 -41.21 0.62
CA ALA A 203 -39.89 -41.39 1.85
C ALA A 203 -40.59 -40.74 3.07
N PRO A 204 -40.24 -41.14 4.31
CA PRO A 204 -41.06 -40.88 5.49
C PRO A 204 -40.84 -39.47 6.07
N HIS A 205 -41.30 -38.46 5.32
CA HIS A 205 -41.25 -37.03 5.67
C HIS A 205 -42.62 -36.52 6.12
N GLY A 206 -42.63 -35.49 6.98
CA GLY A 206 -43.84 -34.79 7.41
C GLY A 206 -44.69 -35.62 8.35
N GLY A 207 -44.23 -35.85 9.59
CA GLY A 207 -44.84 -36.79 10.52
C GLY A 207 -46.34 -36.56 10.78
N ALA A 208 -46.82 -35.31 10.72
CA ALA A 208 -48.24 -35.01 10.57
C ALA A 208 -48.62 -34.62 9.14
N VAL A 209 -47.84 -33.75 8.47
CA VAL A 209 -48.17 -33.22 7.14
C VAL A 209 -46.95 -33.13 6.21
N LEU A 210 -47.11 -33.63 4.98
CA LEU A 210 -46.19 -33.43 3.85
C LEU A 210 -46.89 -32.60 2.75
N VAL A 211 -46.24 -31.56 2.24
CA VAL A 211 -46.65 -30.84 1.03
C VAL A 211 -45.50 -30.82 0.01
N GLU A 212 -45.75 -31.29 -1.21
CA GLU A 212 -44.71 -31.42 -2.23
C GLU A 212 -45.17 -31.03 -3.64
N GLY A 213 -44.23 -30.56 -4.45
CA GLY A 213 -44.39 -30.36 -5.88
C GLY A 213 -44.95 -28.97 -6.29
N PRO A 214 -44.65 -28.53 -7.53
CA PRO A 214 -44.86 -27.16 -7.96
C PRO A 214 -46.34 -26.78 -8.06
N GLY A 215 -46.75 -25.86 -7.19
CA GLY A 215 -48.10 -25.32 -7.10
C GLY A 215 -49.01 -26.02 -6.08
N SER A 216 -48.49 -26.98 -5.30
CA SER A 216 -49.16 -27.48 -4.10
C SER A 216 -49.13 -26.44 -2.98
N LEU A 217 -50.19 -26.32 -2.19
CA LEU A 217 -50.29 -25.38 -1.07
C LEU A 217 -50.77 -26.08 0.20
N LEU A 218 -50.06 -25.84 1.31
CA LEU A 218 -50.61 -25.99 2.65
C LEU A 218 -50.81 -24.59 3.27
N SER A 219 -52.03 -24.32 3.74
CA SER A 219 -52.38 -23.10 4.46
C SER A 219 -53.06 -23.47 5.78
N MET A 220 -52.49 -23.06 6.90
CA MET A 220 -52.98 -23.42 8.23
C MET A 220 -53.26 -22.18 9.08
N ARG A 221 -54.39 -22.18 9.77
CA ARG A 221 -54.81 -21.12 10.69
C ARG A 221 -55.30 -21.72 12.02
N ASP A 222 -54.79 -21.23 13.15
CA ASP A 222 -55.20 -21.71 14.49
C ASP A 222 -55.05 -23.25 14.66
N VAL A 223 -54.08 -23.88 13.98
CA VAL A 223 -53.87 -25.34 13.99
C VAL A 223 -52.84 -25.75 15.04
N GLU A 224 -53.10 -26.80 15.81
CA GLU A 224 -52.13 -27.41 16.75
C GLU A 224 -51.63 -28.76 16.19
N ILE A 225 -50.32 -28.92 16.05
CA ILE A 225 -49.67 -30.19 15.70
C ILE A 225 -48.90 -30.67 16.93
N ASP A 226 -49.21 -31.88 17.41
CA ASP A 226 -48.75 -32.38 18.70
C ASP A 226 -48.28 -33.84 18.63
N GLY A 227 -47.14 -34.15 19.27
CA GLY A 227 -46.58 -35.50 19.37
C GLY A 227 -46.23 -36.18 18.04
N ALA A 228 -46.19 -35.43 16.93
CA ALA A 228 -45.92 -35.98 15.60
C ALA A 228 -44.45 -36.35 15.43
N THR A 229 -44.17 -37.51 14.82
CA THR A 229 -42.81 -38.07 14.79
C THR A 229 -42.42 -38.67 13.44
N ALA A 230 -41.14 -38.50 13.06
CA ALA A 230 -40.55 -39.09 11.86
C ALA A 230 -39.15 -39.64 12.18
N LEU A 231 -39.09 -40.92 12.58
CA LEU A 231 -37.93 -41.51 13.28
C LEU A 231 -37.01 -42.34 12.37
N VAL A 232 -37.04 -42.12 11.05
CA VAL A 232 -36.18 -42.83 10.09
C VAL A 232 -34.95 -41.98 9.73
N PRO A 233 -33.76 -42.56 9.47
CA PRO A 233 -32.53 -41.76 9.25
C PRO A 233 -32.54 -40.79 8.05
N GLU A 234 -33.48 -40.96 7.12
CA GLU A 234 -33.69 -40.09 5.96
C GLU A 234 -34.93 -39.19 6.10
N ALA A 235 -35.56 -39.15 7.29
CA ALA A 235 -36.76 -38.36 7.56
C ALA A 235 -36.50 -36.85 7.55
N ALA A 236 -37.56 -36.09 7.31
CA ALA A 236 -37.55 -34.64 7.49
C ALA A 236 -38.94 -34.14 7.92
N GLY A 237 -39.00 -33.12 8.77
CA GLY A 237 -40.25 -32.51 9.25
C GLY A 237 -41.00 -33.43 10.21
N GLY A 238 -40.66 -33.39 11.51
CA GLY A 238 -41.34 -34.21 12.51
C GLY A 238 -42.83 -33.86 12.63
N GLY A 239 -43.18 -32.57 12.56
CA GLY A 239 -44.56 -32.11 12.35
C GLY A 239 -44.88 -31.90 10.86
N VAL A 240 -44.22 -30.92 10.24
CA VAL A 240 -44.52 -30.47 8.86
C VAL A 240 -43.28 -30.57 7.97
N ALA A 241 -43.43 -31.11 6.76
CA ALA A 241 -42.42 -31.08 5.71
C ALA A 241 -42.96 -30.43 4.42
N ALA A 242 -42.18 -29.53 3.82
CA ALA A 242 -42.49 -28.86 2.57
C ALA A 242 -41.36 -29.03 1.53
N TYR A 243 -41.70 -29.38 0.28
CA TYR A 243 -40.76 -29.81 -0.75
C TYR A 243 -41.05 -29.29 -2.17
N GLU A 244 -40.00 -29.20 -2.99
CA GLU A 244 -40.03 -29.12 -4.46
C GLU A 244 -41.06 -28.15 -5.06
N GLY A 245 -40.95 -26.86 -4.70
CA GLY A 245 -41.82 -25.82 -5.24
C GLY A 245 -43.23 -25.76 -4.64
N ALA A 246 -43.45 -26.44 -3.51
CA ALA A 246 -44.59 -26.20 -2.64
C ALA A 246 -44.64 -24.75 -2.11
N VAL A 247 -45.80 -24.37 -1.58
CA VAL A 247 -45.99 -23.16 -0.77
C VAL A 247 -46.53 -23.59 0.60
N LEU A 248 -45.98 -23.00 1.66
CA LEU A 248 -46.41 -23.20 3.04
C LEU A 248 -46.78 -21.84 3.67
N GLU A 249 -48.01 -21.74 4.16
CA GLU A 249 -48.53 -20.57 4.89
C GLU A 249 -49.07 -21.05 6.25
N MET A 250 -48.58 -20.49 7.35
CA MET A 250 -49.01 -20.83 8.71
C MET A 250 -49.28 -19.56 9.50
N VAL A 251 -50.43 -19.50 10.18
CA VAL A 251 -50.88 -18.31 10.91
C VAL A 251 -51.50 -18.71 12.24
N ASP A 252 -50.99 -18.17 13.34
CA ASP A 252 -51.49 -18.40 14.71
C ASP A 252 -51.47 -19.90 15.14
N CYS A 253 -50.61 -20.72 14.51
CA CYS A 253 -50.52 -22.17 14.72
C CYS A 253 -49.52 -22.58 15.83
N LYS A 254 -49.61 -23.83 16.28
CA LYS A 254 -48.70 -24.47 17.24
C LYS A 254 -48.08 -25.74 16.64
N VAL A 255 -46.79 -25.96 16.85
CA VAL A 255 -46.08 -27.22 16.53
C VAL A 255 -45.29 -27.65 17.77
N VAL A 256 -45.67 -28.77 18.38
CA VAL A 256 -45.39 -29.05 19.79
C VAL A 256 -44.93 -30.50 19.98
N ASP A 257 -43.87 -30.70 20.78
CA ASP A 257 -43.29 -32.02 21.13
C ASP A 257 -42.95 -32.93 19.91
N CYS A 258 -42.85 -32.35 18.71
CA CYS A 258 -42.59 -33.06 17.45
C CYS A 258 -41.12 -33.49 17.31
N THR A 259 -40.85 -34.69 16.80
CA THR A 259 -39.50 -35.25 16.70
C THR A 259 -39.17 -35.80 15.31
N CYS A 260 -38.06 -35.36 14.73
CA CYS A 260 -37.45 -35.96 13.54
C CYS A 260 -36.14 -36.67 13.91
N ALA A 261 -35.76 -37.73 13.19
CA ALA A 261 -34.46 -38.38 13.37
C ALA A 261 -33.31 -37.65 12.64
N ALA A 262 -33.59 -36.89 11.56
CA ALA A 262 -32.60 -36.09 10.84
C ALA A 262 -32.97 -34.60 10.82
N ASP A 263 -33.81 -34.12 9.89
CA ASP A 263 -33.97 -32.68 9.66
C ASP A 263 -35.32 -32.10 10.09
N GLY A 264 -35.33 -30.93 10.74
CA GLY A 264 -36.52 -30.11 11.02
C GLY A 264 -37.49 -30.79 11.99
N GLY A 265 -37.25 -30.66 13.30
CA GLY A 265 -38.01 -31.40 14.32
C GLY A 265 -39.48 -31.00 14.37
N GLY A 266 -39.77 -29.70 14.35
CA GLY A 266 -41.11 -29.18 14.12
C GLY A 266 -41.42 -29.03 12.63
N ILE A 267 -40.64 -28.21 11.93
CA ILE A 267 -40.88 -27.83 10.53
C ILE A 267 -39.61 -28.00 9.69
N TYR A 268 -39.77 -28.61 8.51
CA TYR A 268 -38.76 -28.68 7.45
C TYR A 268 -39.27 -28.05 6.16
N ALA A 269 -38.44 -27.29 5.47
CA ALA A 269 -38.72 -26.81 4.11
C ALA A 269 -37.49 -26.91 3.20
N GLN A 270 -37.62 -27.57 2.04
CA GLN A 270 -36.60 -27.63 1.00
C GLN A 270 -37.12 -27.22 -0.38
N ALA A 271 -36.35 -26.38 -1.09
CA ALA A 271 -36.62 -25.93 -2.46
C ALA A 271 -38.06 -25.42 -2.73
N CYS A 272 -38.73 -24.85 -1.71
CA CYS A 272 -40.09 -24.32 -1.79
C CYS A 272 -40.14 -22.98 -2.53
N ILE A 273 -41.29 -22.63 -3.12
CA ILE A 273 -41.50 -21.32 -3.76
C ILE A 273 -41.56 -20.21 -2.70
N ARG A 274 -42.20 -20.47 -1.56
CA ARG A 274 -42.39 -19.50 -0.47
C ARG A 274 -42.82 -20.21 0.80
N VAL A 275 -42.20 -19.85 1.93
CA VAL A 275 -42.66 -20.25 3.27
C VAL A 275 -42.90 -19.00 4.13
N VAL A 276 -44.10 -18.84 4.66
CA VAL A 276 -44.47 -17.73 5.56
C VAL A 276 -45.13 -18.28 6.81
N ILE A 277 -44.61 -17.90 7.97
CA ILE A 277 -45.11 -18.32 9.29
C ILE A 277 -45.31 -17.06 10.14
N PHE A 278 -46.53 -16.85 10.64
CA PHE A 278 -46.95 -15.66 11.37
C PHE A 278 -47.58 -16.03 12.73
N GLY A 279 -47.11 -15.45 13.83
CA GLY A 279 -47.73 -15.59 15.16
C GLY A 279 -47.67 -17.00 15.78
N CYS A 280 -46.90 -17.92 15.20
CA CYS A 280 -46.89 -19.33 15.59
C CYS A 280 -45.98 -19.64 16.80
N GLU A 281 -46.31 -20.69 17.54
CA GLU A 281 -45.44 -21.31 18.55
C GLU A 281 -44.84 -22.62 18.02
N ILE A 282 -43.53 -22.81 18.20
CA ILE A 282 -42.83 -24.07 17.89
C ILE A 282 -42.05 -24.45 19.15
N SER A 283 -42.49 -25.47 19.90
CA SER A 283 -41.90 -25.75 21.21
C SER A 283 -41.63 -27.23 21.51
N ARG A 284 -40.49 -27.47 22.19
CA ARG A 284 -39.98 -28.79 22.63
C ARG A 284 -39.67 -29.78 21.50
N CYS A 285 -39.50 -29.31 20.27
CA CYS A 285 -39.19 -30.17 19.13
C CYS A 285 -37.73 -30.69 19.12
N HIS A 286 -37.49 -31.84 18.47
CA HIS A 286 -36.18 -32.49 18.41
C HIS A 286 -35.77 -32.94 16.98
N ALA A 287 -34.49 -32.81 16.63
CA ALA A 287 -33.90 -33.25 15.35
C ALA A 287 -32.39 -33.55 15.45
N GLU A 288 -31.77 -34.13 14.40
CA GLU A 288 -30.32 -33.97 14.22
C GLU A 288 -30.00 -32.52 13.83
N ARG A 289 -30.75 -31.93 12.90
CA ARG A 289 -30.54 -30.57 12.39
C ARG A 289 -31.81 -29.73 12.40
N GLY A 290 -31.76 -28.54 13.02
CA GLY A 290 -32.89 -27.61 13.09
C GLY A 290 -34.01 -28.14 14.00
N GLY A 291 -33.77 -28.09 15.32
CA GLY A 291 -34.64 -28.72 16.32
C GLY A 291 -36.08 -28.24 16.27
N GLY A 292 -36.30 -26.92 16.17
CA GLY A 292 -37.61 -26.34 15.87
C GLY A 292 -37.86 -26.28 14.36
N VAL A 293 -36.98 -25.60 13.62
CA VAL A 293 -37.14 -25.34 12.18
C VAL A 293 -35.84 -25.61 11.42
N LEU A 294 -35.95 -26.24 10.25
CA LEU A 294 -34.89 -26.23 9.24
C LEU A 294 -35.40 -25.67 7.91
N CYS A 295 -34.67 -24.70 7.37
CA CYS A 295 -34.85 -24.17 6.02
C CYS A 295 -33.67 -24.60 5.14
N ALA A 296 -33.93 -25.14 3.95
CA ALA A 296 -32.91 -25.57 3.00
C ALA A 296 -33.21 -25.01 1.60
N SER A 297 -32.37 -24.08 1.13
CA SER A 297 -32.51 -23.46 -0.21
C SER A 297 -33.94 -22.93 -0.53
N CYS A 298 -34.62 -22.38 0.48
CA CYS A 298 -35.91 -21.68 0.35
C CYS A 298 -35.75 -20.22 0.79
N GLU A 299 -36.63 -19.34 0.29
CA GLU A 299 -36.95 -18.10 0.99
C GLU A 299 -38.01 -18.38 2.07
N MET A 300 -37.65 -18.15 3.33
CA MET A 300 -38.52 -18.36 4.49
C MET A 300 -38.63 -17.08 5.31
N VAL A 301 -39.86 -16.70 5.66
CA VAL A 301 -40.15 -15.52 6.48
C VAL A 301 -40.93 -15.94 7.72
N LEU A 302 -40.37 -15.63 8.89
CA LEU A 302 -40.97 -15.82 10.20
C LEU A 302 -41.30 -14.43 10.78
N VAL A 303 -42.53 -14.23 11.23
CA VAL A 303 -43.00 -12.98 11.84
C VAL A 303 -43.72 -13.28 13.14
N ASP A 304 -43.30 -12.64 14.23
CA ASP A 304 -43.86 -12.83 15.59
C ASP A 304 -43.90 -14.32 16.03
N VAL A 305 -42.96 -15.14 15.54
CA VAL A 305 -42.86 -16.59 15.82
C VAL A 305 -42.03 -16.83 17.09
N SER A 306 -42.50 -17.74 17.94
CA SER A 306 -41.81 -18.18 19.15
C SER A 306 -41.25 -19.59 18.99
N VAL A 307 -39.94 -19.78 19.18
CA VAL A 307 -39.24 -21.09 19.13
C VAL A 307 -38.62 -21.39 20.49
N VAL A 308 -39.12 -22.41 21.21
CA VAL A 308 -38.87 -22.54 22.67
C VAL A 308 -38.52 -23.95 23.10
N ASN A 309 -37.42 -24.10 23.86
CA ASN A 309 -36.92 -25.38 24.40
C ASN A 309 -36.65 -26.47 23.32
N CYS A 310 -36.49 -26.09 22.05
CA CYS A 310 -36.17 -27.03 20.98
C CYS A 310 -34.71 -27.51 21.05
N THR A 311 -34.44 -28.72 20.59
CA THR A 311 -33.14 -29.39 20.75
C THR A 311 -32.64 -30.03 19.47
N ALA A 312 -31.33 -29.98 19.22
CA ALA A 312 -30.73 -30.63 18.05
C ALA A 312 -29.28 -31.12 18.29
N PHE A 313 -28.70 -31.79 17.30
CA PHE A 313 -27.25 -31.92 17.20
C PHE A 313 -26.63 -30.64 16.63
N PHE A 314 -27.20 -30.11 15.54
CA PHE A 314 -26.86 -28.81 14.94
C PHE A 314 -28.11 -27.89 14.82
N GLY A 315 -28.03 -26.63 15.24
CA GLY A 315 -29.16 -25.69 15.11
C GLY A 315 -30.32 -26.03 16.05
N GLY A 316 -30.14 -25.83 17.36
CA GLY A 316 -31.10 -26.25 18.39
C GLY A 316 -32.49 -25.61 18.22
N GLY A 317 -32.52 -24.31 17.92
CA GLY A 317 -33.73 -23.57 17.58
C GLY A 317 -34.05 -23.66 16.09
N ILE A 318 -33.26 -22.94 15.29
CA ILE A 318 -33.45 -22.84 13.83
C ILE A 318 -32.13 -23.05 13.09
N MET A 319 -32.17 -23.87 12.05
CA MET A 319 -31.13 -23.95 11.04
C MET A 319 -31.56 -23.21 9.77
N GLY A 320 -30.80 -22.16 9.42
CA GLY A 320 -30.99 -21.33 8.23
C GLY A 320 -30.41 -21.95 6.95
N PRO A 321 -30.78 -21.39 5.78
CA PRO A 321 -30.63 -22.06 4.50
C PRO A 321 -29.22 -22.03 3.90
N THR A 322 -28.83 -23.17 3.35
CA THR A 322 -27.80 -23.25 2.30
C THR A 322 -28.29 -22.53 1.04
N SER A 323 -27.56 -21.47 0.66
CA SER A 323 -27.71 -20.71 -0.59
C SER A 323 -29.07 -20.04 -0.84
N ALA A 324 -29.79 -19.66 0.22
CA ALA A 324 -30.98 -18.82 0.16
C ALA A 324 -31.05 -17.87 1.39
N ALA A 325 -32.24 -17.32 1.69
CA ALA A 325 -32.42 -16.32 2.74
C ALA A 325 -33.52 -16.71 3.76
N LEU A 326 -33.24 -16.51 5.04
CA LEU A 326 -34.19 -16.63 6.15
C LEU A 326 -34.35 -15.27 6.85
N THR A 327 -35.58 -14.79 6.99
CA THR A 327 -35.92 -13.53 7.64
C THR A 327 -36.75 -13.78 8.89
N LEU A 328 -36.35 -13.19 10.02
CA LEU A 328 -37.10 -13.14 11.27
C LEU A 328 -37.43 -11.67 11.61
N ASN A 329 -38.69 -11.39 11.96
CA ASN A 329 -39.13 -10.09 12.46
C ASN A 329 -40.02 -10.27 13.70
N GLY A 330 -39.66 -9.66 14.83
CA GLY A 330 -40.37 -9.82 16.11
C GLY A 330 -40.26 -11.21 16.75
N CYS A 331 -39.50 -12.12 16.15
CA CYS A 331 -39.40 -13.51 16.60
C CYS A 331 -38.63 -13.66 17.91
N THR A 332 -39.00 -14.67 18.69
CA THR A 332 -38.40 -14.99 19.99
C THR A 332 -37.86 -16.42 19.99
N VAL A 333 -36.58 -16.62 20.34
CA VAL A 333 -35.91 -17.93 20.37
C VAL A 333 -35.31 -18.16 21.77
N VAL A 334 -35.80 -19.17 22.50
CA VAL A 334 -35.58 -19.26 23.96
C VAL A 334 -35.19 -20.67 24.39
N ASN A 335 -34.09 -20.78 25.16
CA ASN A 335 -33.59 -22.00 25.77
C ASN A 335 -33.35 -23.16 24.76
N CYS A 336 -33.09 -22.82 23.51
CA CYS A 336 -32.80 -23.81 22.48
C CYS A 336 -31.37 -24.36 22.61
N LYS A 337 -31.20 -25.67 22.38
CA LYS A 337 -29.95 -26.38 22.70
C LYS A 337 -29.43 -27.24 21.55
N ALA A 338 -28.16 -27.07 21.20
CA ALA A 338 -27.46 -27.92 20.24
C ALA A 338 -26.33 -28.71 20.92
N THR A 339 -26.25 -30.03 20.73
CA THR A 339 -25.15 -30.81 21.34
C THR A 339 -23.81 -30.61 20.63
N ALA A 340 -23.81 -30.23 19.34
CA ALA A 340 -22.61 -29.82 18.61
C ALA A 340 -22.57 -28.31 18.37
N THR A 341 -23.31 -27.76 17.40
CA THR A 341 -23.19 -26.34 17.03
C THR A 341 -24.50 -25.58 16.87
N TYR A 342 -24.47 -24.26 17.11
CA TYR A 342 -25.58 -23.32 16.90
C TYR A 342 -26.78 -23.60 17.82
N GLY A 343 -26.71 -23.16 19.07
CA GLY A 343 -27.76 -23.39 20.08
C GLY A 343 -29.10 -22.75 19.71
N GLY A 344 -29.08 -21.45 19.47
CA GLY A 344 -30.24 -20.69 18.97
C GLY A 344 -30.38 -20.79 17.45
N LEU A 345 -29.50 -20.09 16.72
CA LEU A 345 -29.57 -19.91 15.27
C LEU A 345 -28.24 -20.28 14.57
N GLY A 346 -28.32 -21.05 13.49
CA GLY A 346 -27.18 -21.33 12.61
C GLY A 346 -27.45 -20.95 11.16
N CYS A 347 -26.44 -20.49 10.43
CA CYS A 347 -26.52 -20.27 8.97
C CYS A 347 -25.23 -20.72 8.28
N SER A 348 -25.35 -21.35 7.12
CA SER A 348 -24.24 -21.86 6.32
C SER A 348 -24.46 -21.54 4.85
N GLN A 349 -23.50 -20.91 4.16
CA GLN A 349 -23.57 -20.62 2.72
C GLN A 349 -24.80 -19.81 2.26
N GLY A 350 -25.38 -18.99 3.14
CA GLY A 350 -26.63 -18.27 2.88
C GLY A 350 -26.78 -16.97 3.67
N ALA A 351 -27.99 -16.44 3.75
CA ALA A 351 -28.31 -15.18 4.42
C ALA A 351 -29.32 -15.38 5.57
N LEU A 352 -29.05 -14.74 6.71
CA LEU A 352 -29.96 -14.60 7.84
C LEU A 352 -30.20 -13.12 8.14
N SER A 353 -31.47 -12.74 8.34
CA SER A 353 -31.82 -11.38 8.75
C SER A 353 -32.73 -11.41 9.97
N LEU A 354 -32.31 -10.71 11.02
CA LEU A 354 -32.97 -10.63 12.31
C LEU A 354 -33.36 -9.18 12.58
N THR A 355 -34.65 -8.92 12.76
CA THR A 355 -35.19 -7.58 13.04
C THR A 355 -36.08 -7.63 14.28
N HIS A 356 -35.83 -6.77 15.28
CA HIS A 356 -36.59 -6.74 16.54
C HIS A 356 -36.69 -8.09 17.29
N CYS A 357 -35.74 -9.00 17.06
CA CYS A 357 -35.78 -10.36 17.58
C CYS A 357 -35.16 -10.49 18.98
N VAL A 358 -35.56 -11.53 19.70
CA VAL A 358 -35.14 -11.81 21.08
C VAL A 358 -34.58 -13.23 21.16
N ILE A 359 -33.30 -13.39 21.49
CA ILE A 359 -32.60 -14.67 21.59
C ILE A 359 -32.07 -14.84 23.00
N LEU A 360 -32.62 -15.80 23.76
CA LEU A 360 -32.38 -15.93 25.21
C LEU A 360 -31.92 -17.34 25.59
N GLY A 361 -30.92 -17.45 26.46
CA GLY A 361 -30.59 -18.68 27.18
C GLY A 361 -30.17 -19.89 26.31
N CYS A 362 -29.86 -19.66 25.04
CA CYS A 362 -29.53 -20.73 24.10
C CYS A 362 -28.12 -21.30 24.34
N GLU A 363 -27.97 -22.63 24.23
CA GLU A 363 -26.77 -23.38 24.64
C GLU A 363 -26.21 -24.23 23.48
N ALA A 364 -24.88 -24.25 23.33
CA ALA A 364 -24.22 -25.24 22.47
C ALA A 364 -22.85 -25.69 23.01
N THR A 365 -22.27 -26.73 22.40
CA THR A 365 -20.84 -26.98 22.55
C THR A 365 -20.03 -25.90 21.82
N LEU A 366 -20.41 -25.56 20.58
CA LEU A 366 -19.78 -24.50 19.77
C LEU A 366 -20.86 -23.51 19.24
N SER A 367 -20.73 -22.19 19.44
CA SER A 367 -21.74 -21.18 19.02
C SER A 367 -23.10 -21.33 19.73
N GLY A 368 -23.24 -20.78 20.93
CA GLY A 368 -24.47 -20.86 21.73
C GLY A 368 -25.65 -20.04 21.19
N GLY A 369 -25.39 -18.79 20.78
CA GLY A 369 -26.41 -17.86 20.30
C GLY A 369 -26.64 -17.97 18.79
N VAL A 370 -25.80 -17.30 18.01
CA VAL A 370 -25.93 -17.15 16.54
C VAL A 370 -24.59 -17.44 15.88
N GLY A 371 -24.56 -18.27 14.82
CA GLY A 371 -23.31 -18.59 14.11
C GLY A 371 -23.43 -18.64 12.60
N ALA A 372 -22.36 -18.21 11.92
CA ALA A 372 -22.23 -18.12 10.48
C ALA A 372 -21.00 -18.91 9.97
N PHE A 373 -21.20 -19.63 8.87
CA PHE A 373 -20.14 -20.32 8.13
C PHE A 373 -20.30 -20.04 6.63
N ASP A 374 -19.38 -19.30 6.01
CA ASP A 374 -19.52 -18.84 4.61
C ASP A 374 -20.85 -18.09 4.36
N ALA A 375 -21.33 -17.34 5.36
CA ALA A 375 -22.69 -16.79 5.41
C ALA A 375 -22.76 -15.30 5.81
N SER A 376 -23.85 -14.63 5.45
CA SER A 376 -24.13 -13.24 5.81
C SER A 376 -25.25 -13.17 6.85
N ILE A 377 -25.02 -12.47 7.97
CA ILE A 377 -25.99 -12.30 9.04
C ILE A 377 -26.17 -10.81 9.35
N THR A 378 -27.43 -10.34 9.26
CA THR A 378 -27.83 -8.98 9.64
C THR A 378 -28.67 -9.04 10.92
N ILE A 379 -28.37 -8.16 11.88
CA ILE A 379 -28.98 -8.14 13.21
C ILE A 379 -29.32 -6.70 13.58
N GLU A 380 -30.60 -6.31 13.43
CA GLU A 380 -31.09 -4.96 13.68
C GLU A 380 -32.07 -4.91 14.87
N SER A 381 -31.84 -3.99 15.81
CA SER A 381 -32.70 -3.75 16.98
C SER A 381 -33.03 -5.00 17.82
N CYS A 382 -32.10 -5.97 17.87
CA CYS A 382 -32.30 -7.26 18.55
C CYS A 382 -31.70 -7.30 19.96
N LEU A 383 -32.19 -8.26 20.76
CA LEU A 383 -31.63 -8.63 22.05
C LEU A 383 -31.08 -10.06 21.99
N ILE A 384 -29.82 -10.25 22.35
CA ILE A 384 -29.18 -11.56 22.52
C ILE A 384 -28.61 -11.61 23.94
N GLU A 385 -29.14 -12.49 24.78
CA GLU A 385 -28.89 -12.45 26.23
C GLU A 385 -28.73 -13.87 26.83
N GLY A 386 -27.77 -14.06 27.73
CA GLY A 386 -27.60 -15.31 28.47
C GLY A 386 -27.25 -16.54 27.61
N CYS A 387 -26.82 -16.36 26.36
CA CYS A 387 -26.41 -17.47 25.50
C CYS A 387 -25.05 -18.02 25.94
N THR A 388 -24.88 -19.35 25.89
CA THR A 388 -23.71 -20.03 26.46
C THR A 388 -23.09 -21.05 25.51
N ALA A 389 -21.76 -21.14 25.54
CA ALA A 389 -21.03 -22.13 24.75
C ALA A 389 -19.85 -22.74 25.54
N SER A 390 -19.78 -24.07 25.59
CA SER A 390 -18.86 -24.77 26.50
C SER A 390 -17.43 -24.93 25.97
N GLY A 391 -17.22 -24.83 24.65
CA GLY A 391 -15.91 -25.03 24.01
C GLY A 391 -15.60 -24.15 22.79
N ALA A 392 -16.48 -23.20 22.44
CA ALA A 392 -16.25 -22.18 21.41
C ALA A 392 -17.05 -20.90 21.75
N PRO A 393 -17.14 -19.88 20.88
CA PRO A 393 -17.73 -18.60 21.28
C PRO A 393 -19.26 -18.62 21.32
N ALA A 394 -19.86 -17.54 21.82
CA ALA A 394 -21.32 -17.37 21.80
C ALA A 394 -21.83 -16.93 20.41
N LEU A 395 -21.05 -16.09 19.71
CA LEU A 395 -21.23 -15.72 18.30
C LEU A 395 -19.98 -16.10 17.49
N LEU A 396 -20.19 -16.81 16.39
CA LEU A 396 -19.11 -17.34 15.53
C LEU A 396 -19.24 -16.83 14.10
N ALA A 397 -18.20 -16.18 13.58
CA ALA A 397 -18.04 -15.85 12.16
C ALA A 397 -16.82 -16.58 11.57
N PHE A 398 -17.05 -17.47 10.61
CA PHE A 398 -15.98 -18.28 10.01
C PHE A 398 -16.10 -18.44 8.49
N LEU A 399 -14.96 -18.74 7.83
CA LEU A 399 -14.79 -18.78 6.36
C LEU A 399 -15.48 -17.61 5.64
N ALA A 400 -14.88 -16.42 5.65
CA ALA A 400 -15.39 -15.23 4.95
C ALA A 400 -16.83 -14.78 5.31
N SER A 401 -17.40 -15.26 6.43
CA SER A 401 -18.71 -14.81 6.91
C SER A 401 -18.73 -13.32 7.24
N THR A 402 -19.89 -12.68 7.09
CA THR A 402 -20.10 -11.26 7.43
C THR A 402 -21.22 -11.13 8.45
N PHE A 403 -20.95 -10.41 9.55
CA PHE A 403 -21.97 -9.96 10.50
C PHE A 403 -22.11 -8.45 10.44
N GLU A 404 -23.35 -7.97 10.36
CA GLU A 404 -23.72 -6.56 10.52
C GLU A 404 -24.71 -6.44 11.68
N ILE A 405 -24.31 -5.74 12.75
CA ILE A 405 -25.04 -5.63 14.01
C ILE A 405 -25.35 -4.16 14.28
N THR A 406 -26.64 -3.79 14.28
CA THR A 406 -27.12 -2.41 14.40
C THR A 406 -28.17 -2.28 15.51
N ALA A 407 -28.12 -1.19 16.28
CA ALA A 407 -29.08 -0.86 17.33
C ALA A 407 -29.35 -1.98 18.38
N SER A 408 -28.43 -2.94 18.54
CA SER A 408 -28.68 -4.23 19.21
C SER A 408 -27.89 -4.38 20.51
N ARG A 409 -28.32 -5.33 21.37
CA ARG A 409 -27.63 -5.67 22.63
C ARG A 409 -27.23 -7.14 22.67
N PHE A 410 -25.96 -7.39 23.02
CA PHE A 410 -25.39 -8.73 23.22
C PHE A 410 -24.83 -8.83 24.64
N HIS A 411 -25.63 -9.34 25.58
CA HIS A 411 -25.39 -9.21 27.02
C HIS A 411 -25.36 -10.55 27.77
N ASP A 412 -24.73 -10.59 28.95
CA ASP A 412 -24.76 -11.70 29.93
C ASP A 412 -24.36 -13.09 29.38
N CYS A 413 -23.63 -13.15 28.27
CA CYS A 413 -23.19 -14.41 27.65
C CYS A 413 -21.96 -15.01 28.36
N HIS A 414 -21.94 -16.33 28.50
CA HIS A 414 -20.90 -17.05 29.25
C HIS A 414 -20.21 -18.14 28.42
N THR A 415 -18.89 -18.04 28.28
CA THR A 415 -18.07 -18.92 27.43
C THR A 415 -16.79 -19.33 28.17
N PRO A 416 -16.86 -20.28 29.12
CA PRO A 416 -15.79 -20.55 30.10
C PRO A 416 -14.49 -21.14 29.51
N ARG A 417 -14.39 -21.31 28.18
CA ARG A 417 -13.22 -21.79 27.44
C ARG A 417 -12.99 -21.07 26.10
N SER A 418 -13.64 -19.93 25.85
CA SER A 418 -13.57 -19.24 24.55
C SER A 418 -14.05 -17.78 24.63
N SER A 419 -13.93 -17.05 23.52
CA SER A 419 -14.42 -15.69 23.30
C SER A 419 -15.94 -15.56 23.44
N VAL A 420 -16.48 -14.34 23.60
CA VAL A 420 -17.90 -14.04 23.34
C VAL A 420 -18.14 -14.07 21.83
N ILE A 421 -17.27 -13.39 21.07
CA ILE A 421 -17.34 -13.17 19.64
C ILE A 421 -16.02 -13.60 19.00
N TYR A 422 -16.08 -14.41 17.95
CA TYR A 422 -14.92 -14.77 17.13
C TYR A 422 -15.13 -14.38 15.67
N VAL A 423 -14.18 -13.63 15.10
CA VAL A 423 -14.13 -13.26 13.68
C VAL A 423 -12.91 -13.89 13.05
N GLY A 424 -13.11 -14.97 12.30
CA GLY A 424 -12.04 -15.72 11.67
C GLY A 424 -11.37 -14.99 10.49
N PRO A 425 -10.30 -15.56 9.92
CA PRO A 425 -9.67 -15.07 8.71
C PRO A 425 -10.68 -14.80 7.58
N GLN A 426 -10.44 -13.70 6.86
CA GLN A 426 -11.29 -13.18 5.77
C GLN A 426 -12.73 -12.80 6.18
N SER A 427 -13.14 -13.03 7.44
CA SER A 427 -14.50 -12.73 7.92
C SER A 427 -14.60 -11.27 8.37
N VAL A 428 -15.81 -10.73 8.36
CA VAL A 428 -16.10 -9.30 8.62
C VAL A 428 -17.12 -9.15 9.74
N LEU A 429 -16.87 -8.23 10.66
CA LEU A 429 -17.82 -7.79 11.69
C LEU A 429 -17.99 -6.28 11.62
N MET A 430 -19.23 -5.82 11.47
CA MET A 430 -19.61 -4.42 11.58
C MET A 430 -20.58 -4.24 12.74
N VAL A 431 -20.31 -3.28 13.63
CA VAL A 431 -21.12 -2.99 14.81
C VAL A 431 -21.40 -1.49 14.84
N ALA A 432 -22.69 -1.12 14.89
CA ALA A 432 -23.14 0.28 14.91
C ALA A 432 -24.22 0.51 15.97
N ASN A 433 -24.10 1.59 16.74
CA ASN A 433 -25.09 2.00 17.76
C ASN A 433 -25.52 0.83 18.70
N SER A 434 -24.58 -0.05 19.07
CA SER A 434 -24.87 -1.32 19.74
C SER A 434 -24.00 -1.52 20.99
N SER A 435 -24.43 -2.39 21.90
CA SER A 435 -23.72 -2.68 23.16
C SER A 435 -23.44 -4.16 23.36
N ILE A 436 -22.20 -4.51 23.67
CA ILE A 436 -21.73 -5.86 23.99
C ILE A 436 -21.21 -5.83 25.44
N GLY A 437 -21.77 -6.57 26.38
CA GLY A 437 -21.34 -6.41 27.78
C GLY A 437 -21.86 -7.39 28.81
N HIS A 438 -21.40 -7.25 30.05
CA HIS A 438 -21.68 -8.16 31.18
C HIS A 438 -21.32 -9.64 30.95
N CYS A 439 -20.56 -9.93 29.89
CA CYS A 439 -20.13 -11.28 29.52
C CYS A 439 -18.94 -11.77 30.37
N SER A 440 -18.77 -13.09 30.44
CA SER A 440 -17.62 -13.71 31.12
C SER A 440 -17.01 -14.87 30.32
N THR A 441 -15.68 -14.83 30.16
CA THR A 441 -14.98 -15.66 29.17
C THR A 441 -13.74 -16.37 29.73
N GLY A 442 -13.47 -17.57 29.20
CA GLY A 442 -12.23 -18.30 29.46
C GLY A 442 -11.05 -17.84 28.61
N ASP A 443 -11.30 -17.01 27.59
CA ASP A 443 -10.32 -16.53 26.60
C ASP A 443 -10.66 -15.08 26.18
N ASP A 444 -9.94 -14.51 25.23
CA ASP A 444 -10.09 -13.16 24.68
C ASP A 444 -11.56 -12.88 24.23
N PRO A 445 -12.30 -11.91 24.81
CA PRO A 445 -13.76 -11.80 24.61
C PRO A 445 -14.22 -11.48 23.19
N ILE A 446 -13.54 -10.60 22.47
CA ILE A 446 -13.78 -10.32 21.05
C ILE A 446 -12.47 -10.59 20.31
N PHE A 447 -12.39 -11.74 19.64
CA PHE A 447 -11.18 -12.17 18.94
C PHE A 447 -11.31 -11.89 17.44
N ILE A 448 -10.45 -11.01 16.91
CA ILE A 448 -10.46 -10.57 15.51
C ILE A 448 -9.20 -11.06 14.78
N ALA A 449 -9.39 -12.03 13.89
CA ALA A 449 -8.42 -12.46 12.86
C ALA A 449 -8.85 -12.05 11.44
N GLY A 450 -9.84 -11.16 11.33
CA GLY A 450 -10.41 -10.65 10.08
C GLY A 450 -10.53 -9.13 10.06
N ILE A 451 -11.67 -8.62 9.60
CA ILE A 451 -11.99 -7.18 9.57
C ILE A 451 -13.04 -6.87 10.65
N CYS A 452 -12.82 -5.84 11.44
CA CYS A 452 -13.77 -5.38 12.45
C CYS A 452 -13.95 -3.85 12.39
N ASN A 453 -15.19 -3.38 12.41
CA ASN A 453 -15.53 -1.95 12.47
C ASN A 453 -16.56 -1.72 13.60
N LEU A 454 -16.23 -0.86 14.56
CA LEU A 454 -17.15 -0.43 15.63
C LEU A 454 -17.42 1.08 15.52
N THR A 455 -18.69 1.45 15.38
CA THR A 455 -19.14 2.84 15.26
C THR A 455 -20.18 3.16 16.32
N ASP A 456 -19.99 4.25 17.06
CA ASP A 456 -20.95 4.76 18.05
C ASP A 456 -21.44 3.67 19.03
N SER A 457 -20.56 2.74 19.41
CA SER A 457 -20.89 1.48 20.09
C SER A 457 -20.13 1.29 21.40
N GLN A 458 -20.57 0.34 22.22
CA GLN A 458 -20.03 0.10 23.57
C GLN A 458 -19.64 -1.37 23.78
N ILE A 459 -18.47 -1.58 24.35
CA ILE A 459 -18.07 -2.84 24.99
C ILE A 459 -17.93 -2.55 26.49
N SER A 460 -18.58 -3.30 27.39
CA SER A 460 -18.44 -3.01 28.83
C SER A 460 -18.63 -4.18 29.79
N ASP A 461 -18.05 -4.05 30.98
CA ASP A 461 -18.28 -4.94 32.14
C ASP A 461 -17.92 -6.42 31.86
N ILE A 462 -17.01 -6.66 30.92
CA ILE A 462 -16.57 -8.01 30.54
C ILE A 462 -15.43 -8.47 31.46
N THR A 463 -15.52 -9.72 31.95
CA THR A 463 -14.46 -10.36 32.73
C THR A 463 -13.87 -11.55 31.97
N ALA A 464 -12.58 -11.46 31.63
CA ALA A 464 -11.86 -12.48 30.86
C ALA A 464 -10.75 -13.16 31.68
N ALA A 465 -10.61 -14.47 31.49
CA ALA A 465 -9.39 -15.21 31.87
C ALA A 465 -8.30 -15.17 30.79
N GLY A 466 -8.59 -14.60 29.62
CA GLY A 466 -7.66 -14.50 28.48
C GLY A 466 -6.61 -13.38 28.59
N ASN A 467 -5.99 -13.09 27.44
CA ASN A 467 -4.94 -12.08 27.25
C ASN A 467 -5.52 -10.68 26.99
N THR A 468 -6.83 -10.56 26.83
CA THR A 468 -7.49 -9.26 26.83
C THR A 468 -8.84 -9.26 27.53
N GLY A 469 -9.24 -8.09 28.05
CA GLY A 469 -10.51 -7.91 28.76
C GLY A 469 -11.66 -7.44 27.86
N ALA A 470 -11.39 -7.02 26.63
CA ALA A 470 -12.44 -6.65 25.67
C ALA A 470 -12.17 -7.15 24.24
N LEU A 471 -11.11 -6.68 23.57
CA LEU A 471 -10.92 -6.94 22.12
C LEU A 471 -9.46 -7.18 21.76
N ARG A 472 -9.21 -8.29 21.04
CA ARG A 472 -7.89 -8.62 20.47
C ARG A 472 -7.91 -8.60 18.95
N LEU A 473 -6.97 -7.87 18.37
CA LEU A 473 -6.62 -7.97 16.95
C LEU A 473 -5.38 -8.86 16.79
N THR A 474 -5.39 -9.79 15.84
CA THR A 474 -4.25 -10.67 15.57
C THR A 474 -4.12 -11.02 14.09
N GLY A 475 -2.89 -11.24 13.63
CA GLY A 475 -2.57 -11.58 12.24
C GLY A 475 -2.34 -10.36 11.33
N PRO A 476 -1.41 -10.44 10.35
CA PRO A 476 -0.89 -9.27 9.64
C PRO A 476 -1.88 -8.64 8.63
N SER A 477 -2.89 -9.39 8.20
CA SER A 477 -3.96 -8.91 7.31
C SER A 477 -5.15 -8.30 8.04
N SER A 478 -5.20 -8.42 9.37
CA SER A 478 -6.38 -8.09 10.17
C SER A 478 -6.48 -6.59 10.41
N THR A 479 -7.71 -6.08 10.44
CA THR A 479 -7.98 -4.64 10.60
C THR A 479 -9.06 -4.37 11.63
N LEU A 480 -8.85 -3.30 12.40
CA LEU A 480 -9.79 -2.77 13.36
C LEU A 480 -9.99 -1.27 13.09
N GLU A 481 -11.20 -0.84 12.78
CA GLU A 481 -11.60 0.56 12.84
C GLU A 481 -12.55 0.77 14.01
N MET A 482 -12.32 1.81 14.81
CA MET A 482 -13.25 2.22 15.87
C MET A 482 -13.50 3.72 15.81
N ARG A 483 -14.76 4.14 15.82
CA ARG A 483 -15.18 5.55 15.83
C ARG A 483 -16.19 5.81 16.93
N ARG A 484 -15.96 6.85 17.75
CA ARG A 484 -16.85 7.29 18.86
C ARG A 484 -17.36 6.14 19.74
N SER A 485 -16.53 5.12 19.92
CA SER A 485 -16.89 3.86 20.59
C SER A 485 -16.14 3.73 21.91
N SER A 486 -16.76 3.05 22.87
CA SER A 486 -16.27 2.96 24.25
C SER A 486 -15.95 1.53 24.68
N ILE A 487 -14.89 1.35 25.48
CA ILE A 487 -14.56 0.13 26.20
C ILE A 487 -14.50 0.48 27.70
N LEU A 488 -15.42 -0.04 28.51
CA LEU A 488 -15.60 0.39 29.90
C LEU A 488 -15.53 -0.78 30.89
N ARG A 489 -14.75 -0.66 31.97
CA ARG A 489 -14.73 -1.58 33.13
C ARG A 489 -14.43 -3.04 32.76
N CYS A 490 -13.61 -3.25 31.73
CA CYS A 490 -13.20 -4.57 31.27
C CYS A 490 -12.01 -5.10 32.08
N VAL A 491 -12.02 -6.40 32.38
CA VAL A 491 -11.04 -7.05 33.25
C VAL A 491 -10.38 -8.22 32.54
N ALA A 492 -9.04 -8.29 32.59
CA ALA A 492 -8.23 -9.39 32.08
C ALA A 492 -7.36 -9.98 33.20
N GLN A 493 -6.86 -11.21 33.01
CA GLN A 493 -5.81 -11.73 33.89
C GLN A 493 -4.43 -11.20 33.46
N ASP A 494 -4.09 -11.32 32.19
CA ASP A 494 -2.82 -10.87 31.60
C ASP A 494 -3.05 -10.12 30.27
N GLY A 495 -1.98 -9.56 29.70
CA GLY A 495 -1.94 -8.98 28.35
C GLY A 495 -2.45 -7.53 28.24
N ALA A 496 -3.78 -7.33 28.16
CA ALA A 496 -4.37 -5.99 27.97
C ALA A 496 -5.81 -5.86 28.46
N ALA A 497 -6.09 -5.01 29.45
CA ALA A 497 -7.43 -4.93 30.03
C ALA A 497 -8.54 -4.43 29.07
N GLY A 498 -8.20 -3.56 28.10
CA GLY A 498 -9.11 -3.08 27.07
C GLY A 498 -8.83 -3.69 25.70
N LEU A 499 -7.88 -3.12 24.95
CA LEU A 499 -7.50 -3.57 23.61
C LEU A 499 -6.12 -4.23 23.60
N GLN A 500 -5.99 -5.40 22.96
CA GLN A 500 -4.70 -5.98 22.60
C GLN A 500 -4.52 -6.01 21.07
N ILE A 501 -3.45 -5.41 20.56
CA ILE A 501 -3.09 -5.46 19.14
C ILE A 501 -1.83 -6.33 18.98
N SER A 502 -2.03 -7.60 18.61
CA SER A 502 -1.00 -8.62 18.38
C SER A 502 -0.73 -8.85 16.88
N GLY A 503 -0.74 -7.78 16.09
CA GLY A 503 -0.57 -7.79 14.64
C GLY A 503 -1.68 -7.03 13.91
N GLY A 504 -1.45 -6.75 12.62
CA GLY A 504 -2.41 -6.04 11.78
C GLY A 504 -2.43 -4.53 12.04
N ARG A 505 -3.55 -3.87 11.68
CA ARG A 505 -3.71 -2.41 11.79
C ARG A 505 -4.97 -2.01 12.55
N ALA A 506 -4.81 -1.18 13.58
CA ALA A 506 -5.92 -0.54 14.28
C ALA A 506 -5.95 0.97 14.00
N ALA A 507 -7.15 1.53 13.79
CA ALA A 507 -7.39 2.96 13.60
C ALA A 507 -8.56 3.42 14.49
N LEU A 508 -8.25 4.21 15.50
CA LEU A 508 -9.14 4.51 16.63
C LEU A 508 -9.40 6.03 16.71
N TYR A 509 -10.64 6.47 16.51
CA TYR A 509 -11.02 7.87 16.37
C TYR A 509 -12.09 8.29 17.40
N GLY A 510 -11.77 9.24 18.26
CA GLY A 510 -12.68 9.72 19.31
C GLY A 510 -13.16 8.63 20.27
N ILE A 511 -12.33 7.62 20.54
CA ILE A 511 -12.68 6.47 21.38
C ILE A 511 -12.55 6.78 22.87
N THR A 512 -13.17 5.97 23.73
CA THR A 512 -12.94 6.00 25.19
C THR A 512 -12.58 4.62 25.70
N VAL A 513 -11.47 4.47 26.42
CA VAL A 513 -11.11 3.26 27.19
C VAL A 513 -11.06 3.66 28.65
N GLU A 514 -11.91 3.09 29.51
CA GLU A 514 -12.06 3.59 30.89
C GLU A 514 -12.28 2.52 31.95
N GLY A 515 -11.57 2.64 33.07
CA GLY A 515 -11.77 1.81 34.26
C GLY A 515 -11.39 0.33 34.08
N CYS A 516 -10.65 0.00 33.02
CA CYS A 516 -10.23 -1.36 32.73
C CYS A 516 -9.05 -1.77 33.64
N SER A 517 -8.94 -3.05 34.01
CA SER A 517 -7.87 -3.56 34.88
C SER A 517 -7.28 -4.92 34.49
N VAL A 518 -5.96 -5.08 34.61
CA VAL A 518 -5.23 -6.34 34.39
C VAL A 518 -4.15 -6.57 35.46
N ASN A 519 -3.68 -7.81 35.64
CA ASN A 519 -2.51 -8.08 36.48
C ASN A 519 -1.22 -7.73 35.72
N SER A 520 -0.83 -8.51 34.71
CA SER A 520 0.35 -8.23 33.88
C SER A 520 -0.02 -7.67 32.49
N GLY A 521 0.85 -6.82 31.92
CA GLY A 521 0.55 -6.10 30.68
C GLY A 521 -0.31 -4.84 30.90
N GLY A 522 -0.76 -4.23 29.80
CA GLY A 522 -1.30 -2.87 29.77
C GLY A 522 -2.72 -2.71 30.33
N GLY A 523 -2.93 -1.72 31.18
CA GLY A 523 -4.22 -1.48 31.85
C GLY A 523 -5.32 -0.90 30.95
N GLY A 524 -5.00 -0.48 29.73
CA GLY A 524 -5.97 0.02 28.74
C GLY A 524 -5.73 -0.54 27.34
N ILE A 525 -4.57 -0.22 26.75
CA ILE A 525 -4.21 -0.64 25.38
C ILE A 525 -2.81 -1.27 25.38
N THR A 526 -2.66 -2.48 24.83
CA THR A 526 -1.36 -3.12 24.57
C THR A 526 -1.11 -3.28 23.08
N VAL A 527 0.11 -2.98 22.62
CA VAL A 527 0.56 -3.24 21.24
C VAL A 527 1.82 -4.11 21.26
N ASN A 528 1.70 -5.35 20.80
CA ASN A 528 2.79 -6.31 20.69
C ASN A 528 3.58 -6.09 19.38
N SER A 529 4.55 -6.97 19.09
CA SER A 529 5.24 -7.02 17.79
C SER A 529 4.26 -7.09 16.61
N GLU A 530 4.65 -6.48 15.48
CA GLU A 530 3.87 -6.39 14.23
C GLU A 530 2.55 -5.60 14.30
N GLY A 531 2.12 -5.13 15.47
CA GLY A 531 0.97 -4.23 15.61
C GLY A 531 1.29 -2.80 15.17
N PHE A 532 0.44 -2.22 14.31
CA PHE A 532 0.41 -0.78 14.03
C PHE A 532 -0.92 -0.18 14.53
N VAL A 533 -0.85 0.90 15.31
CA VAL A 533 -2.03 1.58 15.86
C VAL A 533 -1.97 3.08 15.58
N LEU A 534 -3.01 3.60 14.94
CA LEU A 534 -3.30 5.04 14.86
C LEU A 534 -4.42 5.37 15.86
N ILE A 535 -4.18 6.34 16.73
CA ILE A 535 -5.19 6.91 17.64
C ILE A 535 -5.32 8.40 17.36
N SER A 536 -6.54 8.90 17.17
CA SER A 536 -6.80 10.32 16.92
C SER A 536 -8.11 10.79 17.56
N SER A 537 -8.35 12.09 17.50
CA SER A 537 -9.73 12.63 17.55
C SER A 537 -10.50 12.25 16.29
N ASP A 538 -11.83 12.16 16.34
CA ASP A 538 -12.63 11.96 15.11
C ASP A 538 -12.87 13.26 14.31
N GLY A 539 -12.52 14.40 14.90
CA GLY A 539 -12.74 15.75 14.39
C GLY A 539 -13.49 16.64 15.38
N GLU A 540 -14.34 16.04 16.22
CA GLU A 540 -15.11 16.72 17.26
C GLU A 540 -14.74 16.21 18.67
N ILE A 541 -14.50 14.91 18.80
CA ILE A 541 -14.23 14.22 20.07
C ILE A 541 -12.76 13.78 20.13
N ARG A 542 -12.04 14.20 21.19
CA ARG A 542 -10.70 13.69 21.54
C ARG A 542 -10.80 12.25 22.05
N SER A 543 -9.85 11.39 21.67
CA SER A 543 -9.78 10.06 22.27
C SER A 543 -9.35 10.14 23.75
N LEU A 544 -9.86 9.24 24.58
CA LEU A 544 -9.65 9.23 26.03
C LEU A 544 -9.22 7.83 26.52
N VAL A 545 -8.19 7.76 27.37
CA VAL A 545 -7.84 6.58 28.15
C VAL A 545 -7.84 6.98 29.64
N ARG A 546 -8.72 6.41 30.47
CA ARG A 546 -8.99 6.94 31.82
C ARG A 546 -9.11 5.89 32.93
N ASP A 547 -8.50 6.12 34.08
CA ASP A 547 -8.54 5.22 35.26
C ASP A 547 -8.22 3.74 34.94
N CYS A 548 -7.38 3.54 33.92
CA CYS A 548 -6.92 2.23 33.47
C CYS A 548 -5.79 1.74 34.39
N ARG A 549 -5.79 0.44 34.72
CA ARG A 549 -4.98 -0.10 35.82
C ARG A 549 -4.23 -1.39 35.45
N ALA A 550 -2.95 -1.44 35.80
CA ALA A 550 -2.11 -2.63 35.71
C ALA A 550 -1.37 -2.86 37.03
N GLN A 551 -0.89 -4.09 37.30
CA GLN A 551 0.06 -4.30 38.40
C GLN A 551 1.51 -4.12 37.94
N ILE A 552 1.85 -4.45 36.68
CA ILE A 552 3.24 -4.49 36.21
C ILE A 552 3.59 -3.41 35.16
N LEU A 553 2.84 -3.24 34.06
CA LEU A 553 3.28 -2.41 32.92
C LEU A 553 2.16 -1.53 32.36
N GLY A 554 2.47 -0.29 31.97
CA GLY A 554 1.64 0.51 31.06
C GLY A 554 0.19 0.69 31.51
N GLY A 555 -0.03 1.39 32.63
CA GLY A 555 -1.35 1.54 33.25
C GLY A 555 -2.43 2.05 32.28
N GLY A 556 -2.09 3.00 31.40
CA GLY A 556 -2.93 3.37 30.25
C GLY A 556 -2.58 2.59 28.99
N VAL A 557 -1.31 2.67 28.56
CA VAL A 557 -0.80 2.11 27.30
C VAL A 557 0.49 1.33 27.52
N PHE A 558 0.62 0.15 26.93
CA PHE A 558 1.85 -0.64 26.86
C PHE A 558 2.25 -0.93 25.40
N LEU A 559 3.49 -0.58 25.02
CA LEU A 559 4.07 -0.80 23.70
C LEU A 559 5.26 -1.75 23.84
N GLU A 560 5.03 -3.04 23.64
CA GLU A 560 6.08 -4.05 23.80
C GLU A 560 7.09 -3.99 22.65
N ALA A 561 6.60 -3.97 21.40
CA ALA A 561 7.42 -3.94 20.18
C ALA A 561 6.70 -3.35 18.94
N GLY A 562 5.47 -2.85 19.11
CA GLY A 562 4.67 -2.29 18.01
C GLY A 562 4.95 -0.82 17.70
N ILE A 563 4.23 -0.28 16.72
CA ILE A 563 4.25 1.14 16.33
C ILE A 563 2.91 1.78 16.72
N MET A 564 2.99 2.93 17.40
CA MET A 564 1.82 3.75 17.75
C MET A 564 2.01 5.20 17.29
N GLU A 565 1.02 5.70 16.55
CA GLU A 565 0.84 7.12 16.27
C GLU A 565 -0.39 7.60 17.06
N MET A 566 -0.24 8.62 17.89
CA MET A 566 -1.30 9.15 18.73
C MET A 566 -1.40 10.67 18.59
N SER A 567 -2.59 11.14 18.29
CA SER A 567 -2.90 12.56 18.14
C SER A 567 -4.18 12.92 18.87
N GLY A 568 -4.32 14.17 19.33
CA GLY A 568 -5.60 14.66 19.87
C GLY A 568 -6.21 13.78 20.98
N THR A 569 -5.38 13.16 21.81
CA THR A 569 -5.77 12.14 22.80
C THR A 569 -5.38 12.58 24.20
N ASP A 570 -6.20 12.26 25.20
CA ASP A 570 -5.93 12.50 26.62
C ASP A 570 -5.83 11.15 27.38
N ILE A 571 -4.78 10.97 28.17
CA ILE A 571 -4.55 9.80 29.05
C ILE A 571 -4.59 10.30 30.50
N VAL A 572 -5.52 9.81 31.31
CA VAL A 572 -5.89 10.46 32.59
C VAL A 572 -6.06 9.45 33.72
N GLU A 573 -5.49 9.74 34.90
CA GLU A 573 -5.65 8.92 36.13
C GLU A 573 -5.16 7.46 36.05
N CYS A 574 -4.52 7.05 34.94
CA CYS A 574 -4.05 5.68 34.76
C CYS A 574 -2.94 5.31 35.75
N LYS A 575 -2.98 4.08 36.31
CA LYS A 575 -2.06 3.65 37.38
C LYS A 575 -1.44 2.27 37.14
N VAL A 576 -0.14 2.16 37.44
CA VAL A 576 0.52 0.87 37.72
C VAL A 576 0.70 0.70 39.24
N THR A 577 0.19 -0.40 39.80
CA THR A 577 0.02 -0.58 41.25
C THR A 577 1.06 -1.45 41.97
N GLY A 578 1.91 -2.19 41.25
CA GLY A 578 2.92 -3.08 41.85
C GLY A 578 4.18 -2.36 42.37
N ASP A 579 4.97 -3.03 43.19
CA ASP A 579 5.94 -2.41 44.09
C ASP A 579 7.30 -2.02 43.47
N ARG A 580 7.93 -2.93 42.69
CA ARG A 580 9.39 -2.91 42.43
C ARG A 580 9.83 -3.24 41.01
N SER A 581 8.90 -3.62 40.15
CA SER A 581 9.12 -3.89 38.71
C SER A 581 7.99 -3.30 37.88
N SER A 582 7.47 -2.15 38.35
CA SER A 582 6.30 -1.46 37.83
C SER A 582 6.70 -0.26 36.99
N PHE A 583 6.20 -0.17 35.75
CA PHE A 583 6.69 0.79 34.77
C PHE A 583 5.58 1.44 33.94
N GLY A 584 5.58 2.77 33.84
CA GLY A 584 4.71 3.55 32.95
C GLY A 584 3.25 3.64 33.41
N GLY A 585 2.91 4.64 34.24
CA GLY A 585 1.54 4.89 34.70
C GLY A 585 0.59 5.26 33.55
N GLY A 586 0.97 6.25 32.74
CA GLY A 586 0.24 6.61 31.51
C GLY A 586 0.65 5.71 30.34
N LEU A 587 1.94 5.66 30.01
CA LEU A 587 2.49 4.90 28.89
C LEU A 587 3.78 4.15 29.29
N CYS A 588 3.95 2.91 28.83
CA CYS A 588 5.21 2.16 28.91
C CYS A 588 5.60 1.68 27.52
N ALA A 589 6.86 1.87 27.11
CA ALA A 589 7.39 1.32 25.86
C ALA A 589 8.69 0.55 26.11
N PHE A 590 8.74 -0.70 25.61
CA PHE A 590 9.97 -1.48 25.48
C PHE A 590 10.48 -1.33 24.05
N ALA A 591 10.61 -2.38 23.23
CA ALA A 591 11.10 -2.25 21.84
C ALA A 591 10.14 -1.52 20.87
N GLY A 592 9.08 -0.88 21.36
CA GLY A 592 8.08 -0.16 20.57
C GLY A 592 8.50 1.27 20.17
N GLN A 593 7.79 1.81 19.18
CA GLN A 593 7.95 3.20 18.72
C GLN A 593 6.63 3.97 18.86
N ALA A 594 6.71 5.16 19.47
CA ALA A 594 5.57 6.04 19.72
C ALA A 594 5.83 7.44 19.14
N LEU A 595 4.86 7.96 18.39
CA LEU A 595 4.78 9.37 18.00
C LEU A 595 3.51 9.97 18.62
N LEU A 596 3.67 10.88 19.59
CA LEU A 596 2.58 11.59 20.24
C LEU A 596 2.56 13.05 19.77
N THR A 597 1.40 13.56 19.34
CA THR A 597 1.22 14.95 18.86
C THR A 597 -0.04 15.59 19.45
N GLY A 598 0.08 16.68 20.21
CA GLY A 598 -1.09 17.31 20.86
C GLY A 598 -1.74 16.44 21.94
N VAL A 599 -0.97 15.54 22.55
CA VAL A 599 -1.43 14.52 23.53
C VAL A 599 -1.23 15.02 24.95
N ARG A 600 -2.19 14.75 25.84
CA ARG A 600 -2.05 15.07 27.27
C ARG A 600 -1.97 13.79 28.11
N ILE A 601 -1.05 13.75 29.06
CA ILE A 601 -0.95 12.68 30.06
C ILE A 601 -1.06 13.32 31.45
N GLN A 602 -2.14 13.03 32.19
CA GLN A 602 -2.52 13.80 33.37
C GLN A 602 -2.84 12.92 34.58
N ARG A 603 -2.19 13.20 35.72
CA ARG A 603 -2.44 12.53 37.01
C ARG A 603 -2.23 11.00 36.97
N CYS A 604 -1.43 10.53 36.02
CA CYS A 604 -1.04 9.12 35.91
C CYS A 604 0.07 8.80 36.92
N SER A 605 0.06 7.56 37.45
CA SER A 605 0.96 7.19 38.56
C SER A 605 1.57 5.79 38.44
N CYS A 606 2.77 5.61 38.99
CA CYS A 606 3.49 4.34 38.93
C CYS A 606 4.20 4.03 40.25
N GLY A 607 4.13 2.77 40.70
CA GLY A 607 4.79 2.31 41.92
C GLY A 607 6.32 2.43 41.92
N ALA A 608 6.99 2.28 40.76
CA ALA A 608 8.45 2.43 40.68
C ALA A 608 8.93 3.53 39.73
N SER A 609 8.63 3.51 38.43
CA SER A 609 9.17 4.50 37.48
C SER A 609 8.27 4.83 36.29
N GLY A 610 8.34 6.09 35.82
CA GLY A 610 7.57 6.63 34.71
C GLY A 610 6.11 6.85 35.07
N GLY A 611 5.80 7.85 35.90
CA GLY A 611 4.41 8.17 36.24
C GLY A 611 3.58 8.53 35.01
N GLY A 612 4.09 9.44 34.19
CA GLY A 612 3.58 9.75 32.86
C GLY A 612 3.97 8.70 31.84
N ALA A 613 5.25 8.61 31.48
CA ALA A 613 5.76 7.59 30.57
C ALA A 613 7.10 6.95 31.00
N TYR A 614 7.31 5.68 30.61
CA TYR A 614 8.53 4.90 30.80
C TYR A 614 9.05 4.31 29.47
N LEU A 615 10.36 4.38 29.21
CA LEU A 615 11.04 3.80 28.05
C LEU A 615 12.14 2.82 28.47
N LEU A 616 12.39 1.74 27.72
CA LEU A 616 13.49 0.79 27.94
C LEU A 616 13.76 -0.04 26.66
N PHE A 617 14.91 -0.71 26.52
CA PHE A 617 15.19 -1.70 25.45
C PHE A 617 14.91 -1.20 24.01
N PRO A 618 15.83 -0.43 23.39
CA PRO A 618 15.59 0.34 22.16
C PRO A 618 14.24 1.03 21.90
N ALA A 619 13.46 1.37 22.93
CA ALA A 619 12.27 2.21 22.81
C ALA A 619 12.55 3.53 22.06
N LYS A 620 11.58 3.99 21.27
CA LYS A 620 11.57 5.38 20.76
C LYS A 620 10.27 6.09 21.09
N LEU A 621 10.36 7.27 21.71
CA LEU A 621 9.25 8.18 21.94
C LEU A 621 9.54 9.54 21.31
N VAL A 622 8.65 9.99 20.44
CA VAL A 622 8.65 11.35 19.87
C VAL A 622 7.46 12.11 20.44
N LEU A 623 7.69 13.29 21.00
CA LEU A 623 6.68 14.17 21.59
C LEU A 623 6.67 15.51 20.84
N ARG A 624 5.48 15.96 20.41
CA ARG A 624 5.25 17.26 19.76
C ARG A 624 3.99 17.90 20.36
N ASP A 625 4.07 19.13 20.87
CA ASP A 625 2.92 19.81 21.52
C ASP A 625 2.24 18.94 22.61
N CYS A 626 3.03 18.19 23.39
CA CYS A 626 2.52 17.26 24.38
C CYS A 626 2.54 17.87 25.79
N THR A 627 1.52 17.57 26.61
CA THR A 627 1.41 18.08 27.99
C THR A 627 1.37 16.95 29.01
N PHE A 628 2.34 16.91 29.92
CA PHE A 628 2.34 16.02 31.08
C PHE A 628 2.01 16.84 32.33
N VAL A 629 0.99 16.46 33.09
CA VAL A 629 0.50 17.27 34.23
C VAL A 629 0.27 16.42 35.48
N ALA A 630 0.93 16.77 36.58
CA ALA A 630 0.72 16.18 37.91
C ALA A 630 0.85 14.63 37.96
N CYS A 631 1.72 14.05 37.13
CA CYS A 631 2.05 12.63 37.15
C CYS A 631 3.03 12.30 38.29
N SER A 632 2.99 11.07 38.82
CA SER A 632 3.78 10.69 40.00
C SER A 632 4.47 9.32 39.90
N ALA A 633 5.66 9.22 40.51
CA ALA A 633 6.41 7.97 40.62
C ALA A 633 6.83 7.73 42.08
N GLU A 634 6.30 6.67 42.69
CA GLU A 634 6.48 6.35 44.12
C GLU A 634 7.87 5.75 44.44
N GLY A 635 8.58 5.25 43.41
CA GLY A 635 9.93 4.72 43.51
C GLY A 635 9.99 3.32 44.13
N ALA A 636 10.83 2.43 43.56
CA ALA A 636 11.04 1.10 44.12
C ALA A 636 11.50 1.20 45.60
N GLY A 637 10.62 0.81 46.53
CA GLY A 637 10.63 1.33 47.90
C GLY A 637 11.94 1.19 48.67
N VAL A 638 12.31 2.26 49.38
CA VAL A 638 13.61 2.46 50.06
C VAL A 638 13.95 1.31 51.01
N SER A 639 14.79 0.38 50.55
CA SER A 639 15.42 -0.63 51.39
C SER A 639 16.81 -0.17 51.81
N SER A 640 17.24 -0.49 53.04
CA SER A 640 18.45 0.08 53.65
C SER A 640 19.77 -0.48 53.11
N ASP A 641 19.76 -1.31 52.07
CA ASP A 641 20.96 -1.87 51.43
C ASP A 641 21.31 -1.11 50.14
N SER A 642 22.51 -0.53 50.12
CA SER A 642 23.00 0.35 49.06
C SER A 642 23.78 -0.42 47.99
N SER A 643 23.10 -1.01 47.00
CA SER A 643 23.79 -1.66 45.85
C SER A 643 22.98 -1.88 44.56
N ARG A 644 21.75 -1.36 44.42
CA ARG A 644 20.93 -1.48 43.19
C ARG A 644 20.20 -0.16 42.91
N GLY A 645 20.03 0.21 41.64
CA GLY A 645 19.45 1.48 41.21
C GLY A 645 18.02 1.73 41.70
N TYR A 646 17.74 3.00 42.02
CA TYR A 646 16.47 3.50 42.53
C TYR A 646 15.96 4.67 41.67
N GLY A 647 15.61 4.40 40.41
CA GLY A 647 15.01 5.38 39.49
C GLY A 647 13.58 5.78 39.87
N SER A 648 13.13 6.99 39.48
CA SER A 648 11.75 7.46 39.74
C SER A 648 11.27 8.60 38.81
N GLY A 649 11.55 8.56 37.50
CA GLY A 649 11.08 9.64 36.60
C GLY A 649 9.57 9.82 36.64
N ALA A 650 9.06 11.00 37.03
CA ALA A 650 7.62 11.15 37.32
C ALA A 650 6.79 11.61 36.11
N ALA A 651 7.27 12.57 35.31
CA ALA A 651 6.69 12.81 33.99
C ALA A 651 7.22 11.80 32.96
N LEU A 652 8.55 11.70 32.82
CA LEU A 652 9.24 10.83 31.86
C LEU A 652 10.40 10.07 32.54
N ALA A 653 10.54 8.78 32.24
CA ALA A 653 11.64 7.93 32.71
C ALA A 653 12.25 7.15 31.53
N ILE A 654 13.55 7.32 31.30
CA ILE A 654 14.26 6.82 30.12
C ILE A 654 15.30 5.79 30.54
N GLY A 655 14.87 4.54 30.61
CA GLY A 655 15.70 3.37 30.89
C GLY A 655 16.65 3.01 29.74
N SER A 656 17.70 2.25 30.06
CA SER A 656 18.82 1.95 29.16
C SER A 656 18.40 1.51 27.75
N GLY A 657 18.91 2.24 26.74
CA GLY A 657 18.60 2.04 25.32
C GLY A 657 17.46 2.91 24.80
N GLY A 658 16.73 3.62 25.68
CA GLY A 658 15.61 4.47 25.29
C GLY A 658 16.03 5.72 24.53
N VAL A 659 15.20 6.10 23.55
CA VAL A 659 15.36 7.29 22.72
C VAL A 659 14.16 8.22 22.91
N LEU A 660 14.41 9.44 23.39
CA LEU A 660 13.41 10.52 23.52
C LEU A 660 13.76 11.68 22.59
N ASP A 661 12.77 12.13 21.82
CA ASP A 661 12.84 13.34 20.99
C ASP A 661 11.62 14.21 21.30
N MET A 662 11.80 15.26 22.11
CA MET A 662 10.72 16.10 22.64
C MET A 662 10.80 17.53 22.08
N VAL A 663 9.68 18.04 21.55
CA VAL A 663 9.56 19.35 20.91
C VAL A 663 8.26 20.04 21.37
N ASP A 664 8.28 21.35 21.59
CA ASP A 664 7.13 22.19 21.97
C ASP A 664 6.29 21.66 23.15
N SER A 665 6.90 20.89 24.05
CA SER A 665 6.18 20.09 25.05
C SER A 665 6.37 20.58 26.49
N TYR A 666 5.42 20.24 27.36
CA TYR A 666 5.30 20.82 28.69
C TYR A 666 5.19 19.71 29.75
N LEU A 667 6.10 19.70 30.72
CA LEU A 667 6.06 18.79 31.88
C LEU A 667 5.80 19.65 33.14
N ILE A 668 4.62 19.53 33.75
CA ILE A 668 4.12 20.47 34.76
C ILE A 668 3.69 19.75 36.05
N GLY A 669 4.29 20.13 37.19
CA GLY A 669 3.82 19.71 38.52
C GLY A 669 4.02 18.22 38.85
N CYS A 670 4.94 17.53 38.19
CA CYS A 670 5.14 16.09 38.34
C CYS A 670 6.10 15.76 39.50
N THR A 671 5.77 14.73 40.29
CA THR A 671 6.42 14.44 41.59
C THR A 671 7.03 13.04 41.66
N ALA A 672 8.35 12.98 41.84
CA ALA A 672 9.14 11.77 42.01
C ALA A 672 9.52 11.54 43.48
N ALA A 673 9.52 10.29 43.95
CA ALA A 673 10.01 9.96 45.30
C ALA A 673 11.55 9.96 45.42
N ASN A 674 12.28 9.68 44.33
CA ASN A 674 13.74 9.73 44.30
C ASN A 674 14.30 10.74 43.30
N ARG A 675 14.20 10.48 41.99
CA ARG A 675 15.02 11.12 40.96
C ARG A 675 14.21 11.58 39.74
N GLY A 676 14.34 12.85 39.35
CA GLY A 676 13.78 13.39 38.11
C GLY A 676 12.26 13.56 38.11
N GLY A 677 11.71 14.57 38.80
CA GLY A 677 10.27 14.87 38.77
C GLY A 677 9.75 15.15 37.35
N GLY A 678 10.55 15.87 36.55
CA GLY A 678 10.36 15.97 35.11
C GLY A 678 10.86 14.72 34.38
N VAL A 679 12.18 14.65 34.16
CA VAL A 679 12.83 13.62 33.34
C VAL A 679 13.90 12.87 34.15
N PHE A 680 13.84 11.55 34.16
CA PHE A 680 14.92 10.67 34.64
C PHE A 680 15.54 9.91 33.48
N VAL A 681 16.86 9.74 33.46
CA VAL A 681 17.58 9.02 32.39
C VAL A 681 18.67 8.13 32.96
N GLU A 682 18.75 6.90 32.48
CA GLU A 682 19.79 5.93 32.88
C GLU A 682 20.33 5.11 31.69
N GLY A 683 21.53 4.57 31.83
CA GLY A 683 22.12 3.63 30.87
C GLY A 683 22.52 4.24 29.53
N SER A 684 22.56 3.43 28.47
CA SER A 684 22.95 3.89 27.12
C SER A 684 21.76 4.51 26.39
N SER A 685 21.36 5.71 26.81
CA SER A 685 20.10 6.34 26.38
C SER A 685 20.32 7.70 25.70
N VAL A 686 19.44 8.05 24.76
CA VAL A 686 19.54 9.27 23.94
C VAL A 686 18.33 10.15 24.18
N VAL A 687 18.55 11.39 24.60
CA VAL A 687 17.49 12.35 24.91
C VAL A 687 17.78 13.68 24.22
N THR A 688 16.84 14.14 23.41
CA THR A 688 16.85 15.49 22.82
C THR A 688 15.58 16.25 23.20
N ILE A 689 15.74 17.49 23.67
CA ILE A 689 14.63 18.35 24.11
C ILE A 689 14.74 19.73 23.46
N ARG A 690 13.76 20.13 22.65
CA ARG A 690 13.70 21.43 21.97
C ARG A 690 12.44 22.18 22.41
N THR A 691 12.49 23.52 22.46
CA THR A 691 11.31 24.42 22.65
C THR A 691 10.38 24.08 23.83
N SER A 692 10.86 23.33 24.82
CA SER A 692 10.02 22.66 25.82
C SER A 692 10.19 23.27 27.22
N VAL A 693 9.19 23.07 28.07
CA VAL A 693 9.15 23.61 29.44
C VAL A 693 9.02 22.48 30.46
N ILE A 694 9.84 22.53 31.52
CA ILE A 694 9.64 21.74 32.74
C ILE A 694 9.39 22.72 33.88
N SER A 695 8.22 22.65 34.51
CA SER A 695 7.78 23.63 35.51
C SER A 695 7.20 22.96 36.74
N ASN A 696 7.58 23.45 37.93
CA ASN A 696 7.06 23.02 39.22
C ASN A 696 7.16 21.50 39.51
N CYS A 697 8.08 20.79 38.84
CA CYS A 697 8.35 19.38 39.11
C CYS A 697 9.29 19.23 40.32
N THR A 698 9.14 18.12 41.06
CA THR A 698 9.82 17.89 42.36
C THR A 698 10.34 16.46 42.49
N ALA A 699 11.48 16.28 43.14
CA ALA A 699 12.08 14.98 43.45
C ALA A 699 12.74 15.00 44.85
N ARG A 700 13.64 14.04 45.10
CA ARG A 700 14.58 14.06 46.24
C ARG A 700 16.01 14.40 45.82
N PHE A 701 16.35 14.07 44.57
CA PHE A 701 17.59 14.39 43.86
C PHE A 701 17.22 14.78 42.43
N GLY A 702 17.76 15.88 41.91
CA GLY A 702 17.38 16.46 40.61
C GLY A 702 15.86 16.62 40.41
N ASP A 703 15.26 17.64 41.03
CA ASP A 703 13.83 17.97 41.03
C ASP A 703 13.20 17.92 39.63
N MET A 704 13.92 18.42 38.62
CA MET A 704 13.45 18.44 37.23
C MET A 704 14.12 17.39 36.35
N ILE A 705 15.46 17.29 36.39
CA ILE A 705 16.21 16.35 35.54
C ILE A 705 17.28 15.65 36.37
N ALA A 706 17.31 14.31 36.30
CA ALA A 706 18.35 13.49 36.92
C ALA A 706 18.89 12.43 35.94
N LEU A 707 20.21 12.37 35.77
CA LEU A 707 20.91 11.43 34.90
C LEU A 707 21.82 10.47 35.70
N THR A 708 21.72 9.16 35.48
CA THR A 708 22.50 8.15 36.24
C THR A 708 23.17 7.08 35.38
N ASN A 709 24.51 7.03 35.41
CA ASN A 709 25.31 5.95 34.86
C ASN A 709 25.52 4.82 35.89
N GLU A 710 24.60 3.86 35.96
CA GLU A 710 24.66 2.69 36.86
C GLU A 710 25.92 1.80 36.66
N VAL A 711 26.47 1.72 35.43
CA VAL A 711 27.49 0.72 35.08
C VAL A 711 28.90 1.30 35.08
N ALA A 712 29.59 1.20 36.21
CA ALA A 712 30.96 1.72 36.41
C ALA A 712 32.06 1.10 35.53
N HIS A 713 31.74 0.11 34.67
CA HIS A 713 32.70 -0.72 33.93
C HIS A 713 32.36 -0.99 32.45
N SER A 714 31.41 -0.26 31.85
CA SER A 714 31.16 -0.32 30.39
C SER A 714 31.13 1.07 29.75
N ALA A 715 31.40 1.14 28.45
CA ALA A 715 31.34 2.37 27.65
C ALA A 715 29.90 2.79 27.29
N SER A 716 29.02 2.79 28.30
CA SER A 716 27.64 3.26 28.23
C SER A 716 27.60 4.77 28.50
N ALA A 717 27.28 5.54 27.47
CA ALA A 717 27.14 6.99 27.55
C ALA A 717 25.67 7.39 27.40
N ILE A 718 25.18 8.22 28.33
CA ILE A 718 23.95 8.99 28.14
C ILE A 718 24.28 10.13 27.17
N THR A 719 23.50 10.28 26.11
CA THR A 719 23.56 11.41 25.18
C THR A 719 22.38 12.34 25.47
N PHE A 720 22.64 13.51 26.08
CA PHE A 720 21.61 14.47 26.48
C PHE A 720 21.85 15.82 25.80
N HIS A 721 20.86 16.27 25.01
CA HIS A 721 20.92 17.51 24.23
C HIS A 721 19.68 18.37 24.44
N THR A 722 19.86 19.70 24.52
CA THR A 722 18.74 20.65 24.53
C THR A 722 18.89 21.78 23.51
N ALA A 723 17.77 22.41 23.15
CA ALA A 723 17.73 23.66 22.41
C ALA A 723 16.53 24.51 22.88
N GLY A 724 16.76 25.56 23.67
CA GLY A 724 15.68 26.40 24.19
C GLY A 724 14.81 25.74 25.26
N LEU A 725 15.41 24.93 26.15
CA LEU A 725 14.74 24.33 27.30
C LEU A 725 14.50 25.39 28.39
N THR A 726 13.26 25.52 28.87
CA THR A 726 12.93 26.33 30.05
C THR A 726 12.70 25.45 31.27
N LEU A 727 13.34 25.81 32.39
CA LEU A 727 13.16 25.20 33.72
C LEU A 727 12.59 26.24 34.69
N ASP A 728 11.35 26.03 35.15
CA ASP A 728 10.59 26.98 35.98
C ASP A 728 10.40 26.42 37.42
N ALA A 729 11.24 26.89 38.34
CA ALA A 729 11.47 26.24 39.64
C ALA A 729 10.32 26.42 40.66
N PRO A 730 9.95 25.36 41.43
CA PRO A 730 9.20 25.52 42.67
C PRO A 730 9.96 26.38 43.69
N CYS A 731 9.24 27.17 44.50
CA CYS A 731 9.84 27.86 45.66
C CYS A 731 10.47 26.82 46.63
N GLY A 732 11.61 27.15 47.26
CA GLY A 732 12.25 26.30 48.26
C GLY A 732 12.99 25.04 47.77
N THR A 733 13.17 24.84 46.46
CA THR A 733 13.91 23.69 45.88
C THR A 733 15.39 23.64 46.28
N SER A 734 15.97 22.43 46.28
CA SER A 734 17.36 22.21 46.71
C SER A 734 18.29 21.54 45.69
N SER A 735 17.78 21.13 44.53
CA SER A 735 18.56 20.61 43.39
C SER A 735 17.64 20.48 42.17
N LEU A 736 17.77 21.31 41.14
CA LEU A 736 16.96 21.14 39.90
C LEU A 736 17.53 20.06 38.99
N LEU A 737 18.85 19.97 38.94
CA LEU A 737 19.63 19.18 37.99
C LEU A 737 20.66 18.30 38.71
N GLU A 738 20.66 17.01 38.40
CA GLU A 738 21.63 16.03 38.90
C GLU A 738 22.30 15.27 37.74
N SER A 739 23.63 15.37 37.58
CA SER A 739 24.37 14.56 36.58
C SER A 739 25.77 14.10 37.02
N PRO A 740 25.90 13.21 38.02
CA PRO A 740 27.20 12.71 38.47
C PRO A 740 27.96 12.01 37.32
N ARG A 741 28.95 12.72 36.76
CA ARG A 741 29.85 12.28 35.68
C ARG A 741 29.20 12.15 34.29
N VAL A 742 28.12 12.87 34.03
CA VAL A 742 27.55 13.01 32.67
C VAL A 742 27.53 14.50 32.29
N PRO A 743 28.35 14.95 31.33
CA PRO A 743 28.32 16.33 30.86
C PRO A 743 27.03 16.58 30.07
N MET A 744 26.19 17.47 30.56
CA MET A 744 24.92 17.82 29.93
C MET A 744 25.12 18.97 28.95
N ALA A 745 24.92 18.70 27.66
CA ALA A 745 24.85 19.74 26.65
C ALA A 745 23.47 20.40 26.72
N MET A 746 23.37 21.52 27.46
CA MET A 746 22.15 22.32 27.55
C MET A 746 22.22 23.69 26.82
N PRO A 747 22.42 23.73 25.48
CA PRO A 747 22.31 24.97 24.72
C PRO A 747 20.96 25.69 24.91
N GLY A 748 21.03 26.99 25.17
CA GLY A 748 19.86 27.86 25.29
C GLY A 748 18.98 27.57 26.51
N LEU A 749 19.57 27.04 27.59
CA LEU A 749 18.87 26.81 28.86
C LEU A 749 18.38 28.12 29.48
N ILE A 750 17.08 28.20 29.79
CA ILE A 750 16.47 29.30 30.52
C ILE A 750 16.06 28.80 31.91
N LEU A 751 16.70 29.32 32.96
CA LEU A 751 16.25 29.12 34.35
C LEU A 751 15.30 30.24 34.77
N ARG A 752 14.23 29.89 35.47
CA ARG A 752 13.23 30.78 36.05
C ARG A 752 12.76 30.25 37.40
N SER A 753 12.08 31.09 38.18
CA SER A 753 11.39 30.73 39.42
C SER A 753 9.92 31.07 39.29
N SER A 754 9.03 30.08 39.35
CA SER A 754 7.61 30.25 39.03
C SER A 754 6.70 30.27 40.26
N GLU A 755 5.91 31.34 40.37
CA GLU A 755 4.45 31.15 40.49
C GLU A 755 3.71 32.25 39.69
N PRO A 756 2.46 32.01 39.23
CA PRO A 756 1.73 32.98 38.39
C PRO A 756 1.39 34.30 39.08
N ASP A 757 1.14 34.29 40.39
CA ASP A 757 0.64 35.43 41.17
C ASP A 757 1.71 36.08 42.07
N GLY A 758 3.00 35.91 41.75
CA GLY A 758 4.10 36.73 42.29
C GLY A 758 4.42 36.52 43.77
N GLY A 759 4.48 35.25 44.22
CA GLY A 759 4.37 34.89 45.65
C GLY A 759 5.57 34.25 46.38
N CYS A 760 6.64 33.76 45.73
CA CYS A 760 7.79 33.23 46.51
C CYS A 760 8.38 34.37 47.37
N SER A 761 8.44 34.21 48.69
CA SER A 761 9.03 35.24 49.55
C SER A 761 10.54 35.34 49.34
N SER A 762 11.13 36.50 49.66
CA SER A 762 12.58 36.72 49.52
C SER A 762 13.44 35.87 50.47
N GLU A 763 12.83 35.13 51.40
CA GLU A 763 13.50 34.17 52.29
C GLU A 763 13.37 32.71 51.78
N GLU A 764 12.51 32.45 50.78
CA GLU A 764 12.20 31.12 50.24
C GLU A 764 12.70 30.90 48.79
N GLN A 765 13.27 31.93 48.16
CA GLN A 765 14.01 31.77 46.90
C GLN A 765 15.32 31.02 47.16
N PRO A 766 15.57 29.85 46.53
CA PRO A 766 16.81 29.12 46.73
C PRO A 766 17.99 29.87 46.12
N PRO A 767 19.16 29.93 46.79
CA PRO A 767 20.36 30.54 46.22
C PRO A 767 20.81 29.75 44.99
N LEU A 768 21.15 30.44 43.90
CA LEU A 768 21.36 29.81 42.58
C LEU A 768 22.44 28.71 42.57
N GLU A 769 23.41 28.78 43.49
CA GLU A 769 24.45 27.76 43.69
C GLU A 769 23.90 26.38 44.12
N ARG A 770 22.64 26.30 44.59
CA ARG A 770 21.95 25.03 44.93
C ARG A 770 21.10 24.45 43.82
N LEU A 771 21.00 25.08 42.64
CA LEU A 771 20.19 24.51 41.55
C LEU A 771 20.87 23.31 40.86
N LEU A 772 22.18 23.11 41.10
CA LEU A 772 22.96 21.97 40.62
C LEU A 772 23.38 21.09 41.80
N GLU A 773 23.17 19.77 41.70
CA GLU A 773 23.63 18.85 42.75
C GLU A 773 25.17 18.69 42.71
N PRO A 774 25.88 18.56 43.85
CA PRO A 774 27.35 18.54 43.87
C PRO A 774 27.97 17.41 43.01
N GLY A 775 28.68 17.80 41.96
CA GLY A 775 29.28 16.87 40.99
C GLY A 775 28.53 16.74 39.65
N THR A 776 27.42 17.47 39.49
CA THR A 776 26.75 17.72 38.20
C THR A 776 27.71 18.41 37.24
N GLN A 777 27.72 17.97 35.97
CA GLN A 777 28.56 18.55 34.92
C GLN A 777 27.70 19.14 33.82
N LEU A 778 27.83 20.44 33.60
CA LEU A 778 27.32 21.14 32.41
C LEU A 778 28.45 21.19 31.37
N ALA A 779 28.15 20.92 30.10
CA ALA A 779 29.13 21.06 29.03
C ALA A 779 29.41 22.54 28.72
N THR A 780 30.65 22.88 28.43
CA THR A 780 31.13 24.21 28.03
C THR A 780 31.29 24.30 26.51
N CYS A 781 31.51 25.50 25.95
CA CYS A 781 31.78 25.63 24.50
C CYS A 781 33.05 24.89 24.04
N THR A 782 33.96 24.54 24.96
CA THR A 782 35.17 23.75 24.65
C THR A 782 34.98 22.23 24.66
N ASP A 783 33.85 21.71 25.14
CA ASP A 783 33.57 20.27 25.18
C ASP A 783 32.97 19.72 23.87
N GLY A 784 32.67 20.60 22.91
CA GLY A 784 32.16 20.25 21.59
C GLY A 784 33.20 19.57 20.72
N THR A 785 32.77 18.60 19.91
CA THR A 785 33.63 17.91 18.93
C THR A 785 33.00 17.95 17.54
N ASP A 786 33.77 17.72 16.47
CA ASP A 786 33.25 17.71 15.09
C ASP A 786 32.11 16.68 14.88
N LEU A 787 32.00 15.67 15.76
CA LEU A 787 30.93 14.67 15.77
C LEU A 787 29.73 15.07 16.64
N VAL A 788 29.93 15.95 17.63
CA VAL A 788 28.92 16.41 18.60
C VAL A 788 29.11 17.91 18.91
N PRO A 789 28.80 18.84 17.96
CA PRO A 789 29.29 20.24 17.99
C PRO A 789 28.64 21.25 18.96
N ILE A 790 27.78 20.85 19.90
CA ILE A 790 27.06 21.70 20.89
C ILE A 790 26.07 22.71 20.28
N CYS A 791 26.53 23.63 19.43
CA CYS A 791 25.68 24.57 18.69
C CYS A 791 25.34 24.05 17.29
N GLY A 792 24.37 24.69 16.64
CA GLY A 792 24.02 24.39 15.25
C GLY A 792 25.14 24.72 14.25
N PRO A 793 25.12 24.14 13.04
CA PRO A 793 26.04 24.49 11.96
C PRO A 793 26.18 26.00 11.76
N ALA A 794 27.42 26.46 11.58
CA ALA A 794 27.82 27.88 11.44
C ALA A 794 27.34 28.86 12.55
N ALA A 795 26.79 28.38 13.66
CA ALA A 795 26.53 29.20 14.84
C ALA A 795 27.82 29.52 15.61
N SER A 796 27.83 30.63 16.34
CA SER A 796 28.90 30.99 17.27
C SER A 796 28.54 30.55 18.68
N CYS A 797 29.30 29.62 19.27
CA CYS A 797 29.21 29.27 20.70
C CYS A 797 29.92 30.33 21.54
N PHE A 798 29.30 30.76 22.64
CA PHE A 798 29.93 31.56 23.69
C PHE A 798 29.33 31.22 25.05
N GLU A 799 30.14 31.34 26.10
CA GLU A 799 29.72 31.02 27.47
C GLU A 799 28.92 32.18 28.08
N VAL A 800 27.82 31.84 28.74
CA VAL A 800 26.94 32.78 29.45
C VAL A 800 26.79 32.32 30.90
N ASP A 801 27.03 33.24 31.83
CA ASP A 801 26.65 33.06 33.25
C ASP A 801 25.12 33.23 33.35
N ILE A 802 24.41 32.15 33.64
CA ILE A 802 22.94 32.13 33.74
C ILE A 802 22.42 32.62 35.10
N ARG A 803 23.28 33.20 35.95
CA ARG A 803 22.83 33.96 37.11
C ARG A 803 22.06 35.21 36.68
N GLY A 804 20.75 35.22 36.97
CA GLY A 804 19.92 36.43 36.91
C GLY A 804 20.46 37.54 37.82
N GLN A 805 19.81 38.72 37.83
CA GLN A 805 20.32 39.97 38.45
C GLN A 805 20.34 39.97 40.01
N ALA A 806 20.93 38.94 40.62
CA ALA A 806 21.04 38.73 42.06
C ALA A 806 22.41 39.16 42.61
N THR A 807 22.40 40.29 43.32
CA THR A 807 23.38 40.78 44.30
C THR A 807 24.66 39.95 44.58
N ALA A 808 25.66 40.13 43.71
CA ALA A 808 27.04 40.59 44.03
C ALA A 808 27.96 39.85 45.04
N GLU A 809 27.54 38.82 45.80
CA GLU A 809 28.31 38.34 46.98
C GLU A 809 28.89 36.92 46.87
N TYR A 810 28.79 36.24 45.71
CA TYR A 810 29.24 34.85 45.51
C TYR A 810 30.10 34.66 44.23
N THR A 811 31.18 33.88 44.34
CA THR A 811 32.41 34.10 43.54
C THR A 811 32.59 33.26 42.28
N ASP A 812 31.92 32.12 42.12
CA ASP A 812 32.11 31.24 40.95
C ASP A 812 30.90 31.33 39.97
N PRO A 813 31.12 31.44 38.64
CA PRO A 813 30.05 31.58 37.64
C PRO A 813 29.49 30.23 37.16
N ILE A 814 28.18 30.16 36.92
CA ILE A 814 27.53 28.99 36.31
C ILE A 814 27.45 29.22 34.80
N LEU A 815 28.49 28.77 34.08
CA LEU A 815 28.62 28.96 32.64
C LEU A 815 27.89 27.86 31.85
N VAL A 816 27.08 28.27 30.86
CA VAL A 816 26.47 27.37 29.86
C VAL A 816 26.71 27.90 28.43
N PRO A 817 26.71 27.03 27.41
CA PRO A 817 26.84 27.43 26.02
C PRO A 817 25.58 28.14 25.52
N SER A 818 25.74 29.39 25.13
CA SER A 818 24.80 30.10 24.28
C SER A 818 25.29 30.08 22.83
N CYS A 819 24.36 30.04 21.89
CA CYS A 819 24.63 29.96 20.47
C CYS A 819 23.95 31.15 19.78
N GLU A 820 24.69 31.89 18.96
CA GLU A 820 24.14 32.98 18.14
C GLU A 820 24.54 32.85 16.67
N CYS A 821 23.60 33.13 15.78
CA CYS A 821 23.89 33.37 14.38
C CYS A 821 24.45 34.79 14.21
N ARG A 822 25.77 34.93 14.32
CA ARG A 822 26.47 36.21 14.18
C ARG A 822 26.90 36.47 12.73
N LEU A 823 26.66 37.69 12.25
CA LEU A 823 27.03 38.12 10.90
C LEU A 823 28.51 37.79 10.59
N PRO A 824 28.81 37.16 9.43
CA PRO A 824 27.93 37.02 8.26
C PRO A 824 26.88 35.90 8.35
N ALA A 825 26.89 35.03 9.35
CA ALA A 825 25.85 34.02 9.52
C ALA A 825 24.53 34.63 10.06
N TYR A 826 23.40 34.03 9.71
CA TYR A 826 22.05 34.36 10.19
C TYR A 826 21.22 33.07 10.35
N PRO A 827 20.08 33.09 11.06
CA PRO A 827 19.17 31.94 11.14
C PRO A 827 18.84 31.37 9.77
N ALA A 828 18.83 30.04 9.62
CA ALA A 828 18.39 29.42 8.37
C ALA A 828 16.94 29.86 8.05
N PRO A 829 16.63 30.37 6.84
CA PRO A 829 15.29 30.82 6.50
C PRO A 829 14.19 29.77 6.72
N ASP A 830 14.55 28.50 6.57
CA ASP A 830 13.64 27.34 6.71
C ASP A 830 13.68 26.70 8.12
N ALA A 831 14.38 27.30 9.09
CA ALA A 831 14.36 26.80 10.47
C ALA A 831 12.98 26.99 11.13
N GLU A 832 12.47 25.92 11.75
CA GLU A 832 11.17 25.86 12.43
C GLU A 832 10.96 27.02 13.45
N ASP A 833 12.04 27.44 14.12
CA ASP A 833 12.10 28.71 14.87
C ASP A 833 13.38 29.50 14.53
N GLN A 834 13.19 30.72 14.01
CA GLN A 834 14.25 31.68 13.70
C GLN A 834 15.03 32.14 14.95
N GLY A 835 14.39 32.18 16.11
CA GLY A 835 15.01 32.54 17.39
C GLY A 835 15.92 31.46 17.94
N LEU A 836 15.67 30.18 17.59
CA LEU A 836 16.44 29.02 18.08
C LEU A 836 17.30 28.34 17.01
N ALA A 837 17.33 28.85 15.78
CA ALA A 837 18.13 28.31 14.67
C ALA A 837 19.61 28.09 15.04
N ALA A 838 20.22 28.97 15.85
CA ALA A 838 21.59 28.82 16.33
C ALA A 838 21.83 27.57 17.21
N PHE A 839 20.77 27.03 17.79
CA PHE A 839 20.76 25.80 18.61
C PHE A 839 20.28 24.57 17.81
N ALA A 840 19.87 24.72 16.54
CA ALA A 840 19.34 23.65 15.72
C ALA A 840 20.45 22.90 14.97
N TRP A 841 20.56 21.59 15.16
CA TRP A 841 21.73 20.80 14.72
C TRP A 841 21.73 20.42 13.23
N THR A 842 20.60 20.56 12.55
CA THR A 842 20.44 20.21 11.12
C THR A 842 20.54 21.44 10.21
N LEU A 843 19.68 22.43 10.42
CA LEU A 843 19.62 23.66 9.61
C LEU A 843 20.54 24.77 10.14
N GLY A 844 20.69 24.86 11.46
CA GLY A 844 21.64 25.78 12.11
C GLY A 844 21.47 27.25 11.74
N CYS A 845 22.61 27.93 11.67
CA CYS A 845 22.75 29.19 10.98
C CYS A 845 23.20 28.94 9.53
N VAL A 846 22.71 29.73 8.59
CA VAL A 846 23.25 29.75 7.23
C VAL A 846 24.21 30.93 7.05
N THR A 847 25.11 30.79 6.08
CA THR A 847 25.98 31.87 5.62
C THR A 847 25.61 32.26 4.19
N PRO A 848 25.54 33.57 3.87
CA PRO A 848 24.99 34.06 2.61
C PRO A 848 25.80 33.55 1.41
N ARG A 849 25.09 33.02 0.39
CA ARG A 849 25.72 32.54 -0.84
C ARG A 849 26.39 33.72 -1.55
N ARG A 850 27.69 33.64 -1.77
CA ARG A 850 28.49 34.68 -2.44
C ARG A 850 29.64 34.10 -3.23
N ALA A 851 29.94 34.71 -4.36
CA ALA A 851 31.16 34.42 -5.10
C ALA A 851 32.38 34.85 -4.26
N THR A 852 33.28 33.90 -3.99
CA THR A 852 34.47 34.09 -3.15
C THR A 852 35.68 34.48 -3.98
N ARG A 853 35.86 33.84 -5.14
CA ARG A 853 36.90 34.16 -6.14
C ARG A 853 36.50 33.64 -7.52
N VAL A 854 36.98 34.33 -8.55
CA VAL A 854 37.08 33.77 -9.90
C VAL A 854 38.48 33.21 -10.10
N SER A 855 38.59 32.02 -10.68
CA SER A 855 39.85 31.35 -11.00
C SER A 855 39.80 30.74 -12.40
N VAL A 856 40.90 30.81 -13.15
CA VAL A 856 41.04 30.04 -14.40
C VAL A 856 41.24 28.57 -14.05
N ALA A 857 40.44 27.66 -14.63
CA ALA A 857 40.47 26.23 -14.29
C ALA A 857 41.85 25.53 -14.47
N GLU A 858 42.73 26.12 -15.28
CA GLU A 858 44.01 25.53 -15.71
C GLU A 858 45.25 26.35 -15.29
N ALA A 859 45.11 27.41 -14.49
CA ALA A 859 46.23 28.32 -14.19
C ALA A 859 46.22 28.91 -12.78
N THR A 860 47.42 29.10 -12.20
CA THR A 860 47.66 29.74 -10.90
C THR A 860 47.77 31.27 -10.96
N ALA A 861 47.50 31.89 -12.11
CA ALA A 861 47.68 33.32 -12.35
C ALA A 861 46.33 34.08 -12.41
N GLU A 862 46.35 35.36 -12.04
CA GLU A 862 45.18 36.26 -12.03
C GLU A 862 44.78 36.75 -13.44
N SER A 863 45.57 36.44 -14.48
CA SER A 863 45.33 36.84 -15.87
C SER A 863 45.40 35.63 -16.81
N LEU A 864 44.46 35.55 -17.75
CA LEU A 864 44.41 34.50 -18.77
C LEU A 864 45.34 34.84 -19.94
N VAL A 865 46.53 34.26 -19.96
CA VAL A 865 47.49 34.39 -21.07
C VAL A 865 47.36 33.20 -22.01
N LEU A 866 47.01 33.45 -23.27
CA LEU A 866 46.88 32.48 -24.34
C LEU A 866 47.95 32.71 -25.41
N ARG A 867 48.56 31.62 -25.88
CA ARG A 867 49.49 31.61 -27.02
C ARG A 867 48.96 30.59 -28.01
N LEU A 868 48.35 31.07 -29.09
CA LEU A 868 47.68 30.22 -30.08
C LEU A 868 48.44 30.27 -31.42
N ARG A 869 48.41 29.17 -32.16
CA ARG A 869 49.10 28.98 -33.45
C ARG A 869 48.10 28.56 -34.51
N LYS A 870 47.86 29.42 -35.51
CA LYS A 870 47.11 29.03 -36.70
C LYS A 870 47.79 27.86 -37.40
N THR A 871 46.99 26.94 -37.92
CA THR A 871 47.47 25.76 -38.64
C THR A 871 47.09 25.83 -40.12
N MET A 872 47.63 24.94 -40.95
CA MET A 872 47.25 24.86 -42.37
C MET A 872 45.79 24.40 -42.57
N THR A 873 45.16 23.79 -41.56
CA THR A 873 43.78 23.30 -41.62
C THR A 873 42.80 24.33 -41.09
N MET A 874 43.01 24.87 -39.89
CA MET A 874 42.12 25.79 -39.19
C MET A 874 42.87 26.93 -38.47
N ALA A 875 42.20 28.07 -38.31
CA ALA A 875 42.52 28.99 -37.22
C ALA A 875 42.30 28.28 -35.89
N GLU A 876 43.26 28.38 -34.96
CA GLU A 876 43.12 27.77 -33.64
C GLU A 876 42.14 28.59 -32.79
N SER A 877 41.26 27.89 -32.07
CA SER A 877 40.35 28.46 -31.09
C SER A 877 40.47 27.71 -29.78
N ALA A 878 40.58 28.44 -28.67
CA ALA A 878 40.69 27.88 -27.33
C ALA A 878 39.45 28.21 -26.51
N ASN A 879 38.72 27.18 -26.09
CA ASN A 879 37.73 27.30 -25.03
C ASN A 879 38.46 27.31 -23.68
N ARG A 880 38.02 28.16 -22.76
CA ARG A 880 38.54 28.22 -21.38
C ARG A 880 37.40 28.45 -20.39
N SER A 881 37.58 27.92 -19.19
CA SER A 881 36.61 28.00 -18.10
C SER A 881 37.11 28.94 -17.02
N LEU A 882 36.35 30.01 -16.76
CA LEU A 882 36.43 30.74 -15.50
C LEU A 882 35.54 30.03 -14.49
N VAL A 883 36.13 29.57 -13.39
CA VAL A 883 35.43 28.95 -12.27
C VAL A 883 35.13 30.04 -11.27
N VAL A 884 33.86 30.40 -11.12
CA VAL A 884 33.36 31.30 -10.08
C VAL A 884 33.05 30.43 -8.87
N ASN A 885 33.89 30.46 -7.84
CA ASN A 885 33.73 29.61 -6.66
C ASN A 885 32.70 30.27 -5.73
N VAL A 886 31.60 29.58 -5.42
CA VAL A 886 30.51 30.11 -4.59
C VAL A 886 30.59 29.49 -3.21
N GLY A 887 30.81 30.32 -2.20
CA GLY A 887 30.78 29.91 -0.80
C GLY A 887 29.53 30.41 -0.11
N GLY A 888 29.18 29.79 1.02
CA GLY A 888 27.96 30.05 1.77
C GLY A 888 27.04 28.83 1.78
N THR A 889 26.27 28.70 2.86
CA THR A 889 25.39 27.56 3.17
C THR A 889 23.90 27.88 3.08
N ASP A 890 23.52 29.10 2.72
CA ASP A 890 22.13 29.50 2.51
C ASP A 890 21.53 28.87 1.24
N VAL A 891 20.24 28.53 1.28
CA VAL A 891 19.49 27.95 0.15
C VAL A 891 19.19 29.00 -0.93
N ALA A 892 19.12 30.27 -0.55
CA ALA A 892 18.89 31.36 -1.50
C ALA A 892 20.10 31.51 -2.45
N GLY A 893 19.91 31.06 -3.69
CA GLY A 893 20.88 31.16 -4.78
C GLY A 893 21.08 32.58 -5.31
N GLY A 894 21.75 32.68 -6.46
CA GLY A 894 22.03 33.98 -7.09
C GLY A 894 22.19 33.90 -8.60
N THR A 895 22.63 35.01 -9.18
CA THR A 895 22.86 35.14 -10.63
C THR A 895 24.24 35.73 -10.92
N TRP A 896 24.82 35.37 -12.05
CA TRP A 896 26.03 36.00 -12.58
C TRP A 896 25.76 36.58 -13.97
N SER A 897 26.51 37.61 -14.35
CA SER A 897 26.40 38.27 -15.64
C SER A 897 27.72 38.88 -16.12
N VAL A 898 27.88 38.95 -17.44
CA VAL A 898 29.01 39.55 -18.15
C VAL A 898 28.49 40.33 -19.35
N ASN A 899 28.94 41.58 -19.53
CA ASN A 899 28.51 42.38 -20.68
C ASN A 899 29.31 42.04 -21.95
N GLN A 900 28.76 41.15 -22.80
CA GLN A 900 29.35 40.78 -24.09
C GLN A 900 29.54 41.95 -25.06
N SER A 901 28.77 43.05 -24.96
CA SER A 901 28.94 44.21 -25.85
C SER A 901 30.20 45.04 -25.55
N ALA A 902 30.91 44.74 -24.46
CA ALA A 902 32.18 45.36 -24.09
C ALA A 902 33.41 44.52 -24.51
N LEU A 903 33.20 43.32 -25.06
CA LEU A 903 34.27 42.40 -25.45
C LEU A 903 34.64 42.53 -26.94
N PRO A 904 35.92 42.39 -27.31
CA PRO A 904 36.35 42.43 -28.71
C PRO A 904 35.92 41.15 -29.45
N PRO A 905 35.76 41.20 -30.79
CA PRO A 905 35.17 40.10 -31.58
C PRO A 905 35.98 38.79 -31.61
N TRP A 906 37.21 38.77 -31.07
CA TRP A 906 38.02 37.57 -30.91
C TRP A 906 37.75 36.81 -29.58
N ILE A 907 36.88 37.33 -28.70
CA ILE A 907 36.31 36.60 -27.55
C ILE A 907 34.78 36.56 -27.66
N SER A 908 34.20 35.37 -27.49
CA SER A 908 32.76 35.19 -27.32
C SER A 908 32.44 34.36 -26.07
N LEU A 909 31.37 34.75 -25.37
CA LEU A 909 30.75 33.99 -24.29
C LEU A 909 29.48 33.35 -24.83
N PRO A 910 29.37 32.01 -24.90
CA PRO A 910 28.15 31.33 -25.36
C PRO A 910 26.94 31.59 -24.44
N VAL A 911 27.21 31.92 -23.17
CA VAL A 911 26.22 32.30 -22.16
C VAL A 911 26.74 33.56 -21.47
N THR A 912 25.95 34.63 -21.45
CA THR A 912 26.32 35.94 -20.88
C THR A 912 25.83 36.15 -19.46
N SER A 913 24.91 35.31 -18.98
CA SER A 913 24.38 35.31 -17.62
C SER A 913 23.76 33.96 -17.27
N GLY A 914 23.80 33.58 -16.00
CA GLY A 914 23.17 32.36 -15.52
C GLY A 914 22.89 32.39 -14.01
N ASN A 915 22.20 31.37 -13.53
CA ASN A 915 21.82 31.23 -12.13
C ASN A 915 22.71 30.18 -11.43
N PHE A 916 22.70 30.18 -10.10
CA PHE A 916 23.25 29.10 -9.26
C PHE A 916 22.37 28.89 -8.04
N SER A 917 22.36 27.66 -7.53
CA SER A 917 21.49 27.14 -6.47
C SER A 917 22.25 26.91 -5.15
N GLU A 918 21.61 26.20 -4.22
CA GLU A 918 22.21 25.71 -2.97
C GLU A 918 23.37 24.72 -3.22
N MET A 919 23.26 23.82 -4.20
CA MET A 919 24.23 22.74 -4.44
C MET A 919 25.42 23.12 -5.34
N ASP A 920 25.45 24.35 -5.88
CA ASP A 920 26.49 24.79 -6.82
C ASP A 920 27.72 25.37 -6.10
N ASP A 921 28.67 24.53 -5.66
CA ASP A 921 29.95 24.99 -5.06
C ASP A 921 30.79 25.85 -6.02
N SER A 922 30.60 25.69 -7.33
CA SER A 922 31.23 26.55 -8.33
C SER A 922 30.42 26.64 -9.62
N VAL A 923 30.52 27.78 -10.29
CA VAL A 923 29.83 28.07 -11.55
C VAL A 923 30.86 28.24 -12.66
N ILE A 924 30.70 27.47 -13.74
CA ILE A 924 31.62 27.48 -14.88
C ILE A 924 31.13 28.49 -15.93
N VAL A 925 31.88 29.57 -16.11
CA VAL A 925 31.68 30.54 -17.20
C VAL A 925 32.66 30.20 -18.33
N SER A 926 32.17 29.52 -19.35
CA SER A 926 32.93 29.17 -20.55
C SER A 926 33.11 30.39 -21.46
N LEU A 927 34.35 30.66 -21.85
CA LEU A 927 34.71 31.63 -22.89
C LEU A 927 35.37 30.92 -24.08
N ALA A 928 35.12 31.42 -25.29
CA ALA A 928 35.74 30.94 -26.52
C ALA A 928 36.61 32.05 -27.13
N VAL A 929 37.89 31.76 -27.35
CA VAL A 929 38.88 32.67 -27.93
C VAL A 929 39.29 32.16 -29.31
N SER A 930 39.33 33.00 -30.34
CA SER A 930 39.68 32.60 -31.71
C SER A 930 40.81 33.43 -32.30
N THR A 931 41.68 32.77 -33.09
CA THR A 931 42.74 33.43 -33.88
C THR A 931 42.32 33.85 -35.28
N SER A 932 41.09 33.53 -35.72
CA SER A 932 40.67 33.76 -37.11
C SER A 932 40.58 35.24 -37.44
N GLY A 933 41.14 35.64 -38.59
CA GLY A 933 41.21 37.03 -39.04
C GLY A 933 42.27 37.89 -38.33
N LEU A 934 42.98 37.37 -37.31
CA LEU A 934 44.06 38.09 -36.62
C LEU A 934 45.41 37.83 -37.32
N ALA A 935 46.21 38.87 -37.53
CA ALA A 935 47.56 38.73 -38.09
C ALA A 935 48.56 38.19 -37.05
N GLU A 936 49.62 37.53 -37.52
CA GLU A 936 50.82 37.25 -36.73
C GLU A 936 51.53 38.59 -36.42
N GLN A 937 51.79 38.84 -35.14
CA GLN A 937 52.45 40.06 -34.67
C GLN A 937 53.18 39.83 -33.34
N SER A 938 54.14 40.68 -33.01
CA SER A 938 54.99 40.54 -31.81
C SER A 938 54.29 40.91 -30.50
N GLU A 939 53.26 41.75 -30.54
CA GLU A 939 52.53 42.21 -29.35
C GLU A 939 51.17 41.50 -29.20
N PRO A 940 50.72 41.19 -27.97
CA PRO A 940 49.48 40.46 -27.76
C PRO A 940 48.23 41.34 -27.94
N TYR A 941 47.15 40.75 -28.44
CA TYR A 941 45.81 41.33 -28.34
C TYR A 941 45.34 41.27 -26.88
N ALA A 942 44.81 42.35 -26.33
CA ALA A 942 44.51 42.49 -24.90
C ALA A 942 43.07 42.95 -24.63
N THR A 943 42.44 42.45 -23.57
CA THR A 943 41.14 42.92 -23.08
C THR A 943 40.92 42.54 -21.60
N THR A 944 39.78 42.90 -21.01
CA THR A 944 39.40 42.56 -19.63
C THR A 944 37.91 42.23 -19.56
N ILE A 945 37.60 41.09 -18.93
CA ILE A 945 36.24 40.61 -18.71
C ILE A 945 35.78 41.08 -17.32
N ALA A 946 34.67 41.82 -17.25
CA ALA A 946 34.02 42.19 -16.00
C ALA A 946 32.82 41.27 -15.72
N LEU A 947 32.92 40.45 -14.68
CA LEU A 947 31.93 39.46 -14.27
C LEU A 947 31.28 39.90 -12.96
N THR A 948 29.98 40.19 -13.00
CA THR A 948 29.21 40.62 -11.82
C THR A 948 28.34 39.49 -11.31
N VAL A 949 28.45 39.18 -10.03
CA VAL A 949 27.60 38.21 -9.32
C VAL A 949 26.65 38.98 -8.41
N LEU A 950 25.35 38.75 -8.61
CA LEU A 950 24.26 39.30 -7.81
C LEU A 950 23.71 38.20 -6.89
N SER A 951 23.86 38.42 -5.59
CA SER A 951 23.34 37.57 -4.52
C SER A 951 23.10 38.44 -3.28
N GLN A 952 22.85 37.82 -2.12
CA GLN A 952 22.79 38.43 -0.79
C GLN A 952 23.96 39.42 -0.53
N GLN A 953 25.13 39.18 -1.14
CA GLN A 953 26.22 40.17 -1.21
C GLN A 953 26.79 40.24 -2.64
N SER A 954 26.41 41.27 -3.39
CA SER A 954 26.81 41.44 -4.80
C SER A 954 28.26 41.89 -4.97
N VAL A 955 28.99 41.30 -5.92
CA VAL A 955 30.44 41.54 -6.17
C VAL A 955 30.75 41.49 -7.67
N THR A 956 31.67 42.35 -8.15
CA THR A 956 32.20 42.31 -9.52
C THR A 956 33.69 41.96 -9.53
N PHE A 957 34.08 41.04 -10.40
CA PHE A 957 35.45 40.59 -10.62
C PHE A 957 35.94 40.99 -12.02
N SER A 958 37.21 41.39 -12.13
CA SER A 958 37.85 41.76 -13.40
C SER A 958 38.94 40.76 -13.75
N VAL A 959 38.86 40.13 -14.93
CA VAL A 959 39.84 39.14 -15.41
C VAL A 959 40.48 39.62 -16.70
N ALA A 960 41.78 39.87 -16.68
CA ALA A 960 42.54 40.29 -17.86
C ALA A 960 42.81 39.09 -18.80
N VAL A 961 42.71 39.32 -20.11
CA VAL A 961 42.96 38.30 -21.16
C VAL A 961 43.97 38.84 -22.16
N LEU A 962 45.04 38.07 -22.41
CA LEU A 962 46.12 38.40 -23.35
C LEU A 962 46.30 37.27 -24.37
N LEU A 963 46.21 37.56 -25.66
CA LEU A 963 46.31 36.59 -26.76
C LEU A 963 47.52 36.90 -27.67
N PHE A 964 48.49 36.00 -27.71
CA PHE A 964 49.53 35.99 -28.74
C PHE A 964 49.11 35.08 -29.90
N VAL A 965 49.29 35.54 -31.14
CA VAL A 965 48.98 34.80 -32.36
C VAL A 965 50.26 34.53 -33.15
N SER A 966 50.47 33.27 -33.51
CA SER A 966 51.50 32.82 -34.44
C SER A 966 50.86 32.04 -35.60
N SER A 967 51.53 31.96 -36.75
CA SER A 967 50.98 31.33 -37.94
C SER A 967 51.97 30.34 -38.59
N VAL A 968 51.57 29.78 -39.74
CA VAL A 968 52.34 28.77 -40.49
C VAL A 968 52.20 29.07 -41.97
N VAL A 969 53.35 29.17 -42.67
CA VAL A 969 53.37 29.46 -44.12
C VAL A 969 52.65 28.37 -44.93
N PHE A 970 51.69 28.80 -45.74
CA PHE A 970 50.85 27.99 -46.61
C PHE A 970 51.13 28.38 -48.08
N ALA A 971 51.86 27.51 -48.80
CA ALA A 971 52.31 27.79 -50.16
C ALA A 971 51.16 28.12 -51.14
N PRO A 972 49.99 27.42 -51.11
CA PRO A 972 48.88 27.71 -52.01
C PRO A 972 48.13 29.04 -51.74
N ARG A 973 48.58 29.87 -50.79
CA ARG A 973 48.19 31.29 -50.66
C ARG A 973 49.37 32.25 -50.83
N SER A 974 50.60 31.73 -50.95
CA SER A 974 51.81 32.49 -51.21
C SER A 974 51.95 32.76 -52.72
N MET A 975 52.58 33.87 -53.11
CA MET A 975 52.56 34.38 -54.48
C MET A 975 53.89 35.00 -54.92
N TRP A 976 54.15 35.06 -56.24
CA TRP A 976 55.29 35.82 -56.78
C TRP A 976 55.05 37.34 -56.60
N GLY A 977 56.14 38.11 -56.49
CA GLY A 977 56.07 39.55 -56.22
C GLY A 977 55.85 39.91 -54.74
N GLY A 978 55.30 41.12 -54.51
CA GLY A 978 55.13 41.76 -53.19
C GLY A 978 53.72 42.33 -52.99
N LEU A 979 53.35 42.59 -51.72
CA LEU A 979 52.02 43.08 -51.31
C LEU A 979 52.01 44.55 -50.89
N SER A 980 50.83 45.18 -50.92
CA SER A 980 50.59 46.48 -50.28
C SER A 980 49.92 46.35 -48.90
N GLN A 981 49.87 47.44 -48.13
CA GLN A 981 49.51 47.42 -46.73
C GLN A 981 48.02 47.13 -46.50
N GLY A 982 47.71 45.97 -45.90
CA GLY A 982 46.35 45.55 -45.58
C GLY A 982 45.69 44.65 -46.63
N GLU A 983 46.38 44.32 -47.73
CA GLU A 983 45.90 43.36 -48.71
C GLU A 983 46.15 41.90 -48.29
N LEU A 984 45.32 41.00 -48.81
CA LEU A 984 45.46 39.55 -48.63
C LEU A 984 46.12 38.92 -49.86
N CYS A 985 46.95 37.91 -49.61
CA CYS A 985 47.68 37.18 -50.64
C CYS A 985 46.76 36.38 -51.56
N ARG A 986 46.95 36.54 -52.88
CA ARG A 986 46.11 35.93 -53.93
C ARG A 986 46.99 35.41 -55.09
N PRO A 987 47.19 34.09 -55.21
CA PRO A 987 47.88 33.47 -56.34
C PRO A 987 47.28 33.86 -57.70
N HIS A 988 48.10 33.86 -58.74
CA HIS A 988 47.74 34.22 -60.11
C HIS A 988 47.23 33.00 -60.89
N GLU A 989 46.01 32.54 -60.63
CA GLU A 989 45.45 31.36 -61.31
C GLU A 989 45.02 31.60 -62.77
N GLN A 990 44.69 32.84 -63.20
CA GLN A 990 44.06 33.11 -64.51
C GLN A 990 44.46 34.42 -65.24
N GLN A 991 45.62 35.00 -64.97
CA GLN A 991 46.17 36.08 -65.83
C GLN A 991 47.63 35.77 -66.23
N GLN A 992 48.15 36.51 -67.22
CA GLN A 992 49.30 36.08 -68.04
C GLN A 992 50.48 35.53 -67.21
N PRO A 993 51.08 34.38 -67.61
CA PRO A 993 52.21 33.80 -66.88
C PRO A 993 53.35 34.82 -66.83
N TYR A 994 53.95 34.97 -65.65
CA TYR A 994 55.05 35.93 -65.45
C TYR A 994 56.24 35.53 -66.33
N LEU A 995 56.44 36.24 -67.45
CA LEU A 995 57.21 35.73 -68.58
C LEU A 995 58.63 36.29 -68.56
N ALA A 996 59.55 35.50 -68.01
CA ALA A 996 60.98 35.80 -68.03
C ALA A 996 61.62 35.30 -69.34
N ARG A 997 62.67 36.00 -69.81
CA ARG A 997 63.49 35.59 -70.96
C ARG A 997 64.95 35.47 -70.54
N LEU A 998 65.60 34.38 -70.92
CA LEU A 998 67.04 34.14 -70.75
C LEU A 998 67.63 33.50 -72.01
N THR A 999 68.94 33.58 -72.16
CA THR A 999 69.68 32.90 -73.24
C THR A 999 70.34 31.64 -72.69
N SER A 1000 70.42 30.57 -73.49
CA SER A 1000 70.98 29.27 -73.11
C SER A 1000 72.46 29.39 -72.70
N GLY A 1001 72.72 29.65 -71.42
CA GLY A 1001 74.05 29.76 -70.82
C GLY A 1001 74.25 30.80 -69.68
N LEU A 1002 73.25 31.60 -69.28
CA LEU A 1002 73.42 32.77 -68.37
C LEU A 1002 72.37 32.88 -67.24
N SER A 1003 72.73 33.38 -66.04
CA SER A 1003 71.92 33.31 -64.80
C SER A 1003 71.12 34.57 -64.40
N GLY A 1004 70.15 34.43 -63.46
CA GLY A 1004 69.27 35.52 -62.97
C GLY A 1004 68.52 35.26 -61.63
N LEU A 1005 67.74 36.26 -61.17
CA LEU A 1005 67.06 36.34 -59.84
C LEU A 1005 65.56 36.77 -59.93
N LEU A 1006 64.70 36.33 -58.99
CA LEU A 1006 63.22 36.49 -59.00
C LEU A 1006 62.61 36.69 -57.58
N PRO A 1007 61.63 37.59 -57.32
CA PRO A 1007 61.06 37.88 -55.97
C PRO A 1007 59.70 37.21 -55.65
N PHE A 1008 59.40 36.92 -54.36
CA PHE A 1008 58.09 36.37 -53.91
C PHE A 1008 57.71 36.70 -52.44
N THR A 1009 56.44 36.44 -52.06
CA THR A 1009 55.86 36.68 -50.72
C THR A 1009 55.22 35.41 -50.13
N ALA A 1010 55.39 35.20 -48.82
CA ALA A 1010 54.93 34.04 -48.07
C ALA A 1010 53.79 34.37 -47.08
N CYS A 1011 52.73 33.54 -47.06
CA CYS A 1011 51.47 33.85 -46.38
C CYS A 1011 50.82 32.65 -45.69
N ASP A 1012 49.83 32.89 -44.83
CA ASP A 1012 49.03 31.86 -44.16
C ASP A 1012 47.79 31.42 -44.96
N LYS A 1013 47.03 30.47 -44.41
CA LYS A 1013 45.85 29.88 -45.05
C LYS A 1013 44.67 30.85 -45.19
N GLU A 1014 44.58 31.88 -44.35
CA GLU A 1014 43.57 32.95 -44.47
C GLU A 1014 44.01 33.98 -45.54
N GLY A 1015 45.30 33.99 -45.90
CA GLY A 1015 45.91 34.90 -46.88
C GLY A 1015 46.60 36.09 -46.21
N LEU A 1016 46.89 36.02 -44.91
CA LEU A 1016 47.61 37.05 -44.17
C LEU A 1016 49.12 36.82 -44.32
N PRO A 1017 49.95 37.88 -44.44
CA PRO A 1017 51.40 37.74 -44.59
C PRO A 1017 52.05 37.15 -43.32
N VAL A 1018 53.09 36.34 -43.50
CA VAL A 1018 53.84 35.70 -42.39
C VAL A 1018 55.20 36.37 -42.23
N SER A 1019 55.51 36.79 -40.99
CA SER A 1019 56.64 37.68 -40.68
C SER A 1019 57.97 37.01 -40.31
N HIS A 1020 58.10 35.69 -40.49
CA HIS A 1020 59.30 34.93 -40.09
C HIS A 1020 60.00 34.20 -41.25
N SER A 1021 61.30 33.97 -41.11
CA SER A 1021 62.13 33.26 -42.10
C SER A 1021 61.82 31.76 -42.14
N LEU A 1022 62.07 31.13 -43.30
CA LEU A 1022 62.14 29.67 -43.41
C LEU A 1022 63.53 29.22 -43.89
N PRO A 1023 64.17 28.24 -43.21
CA PRO A 1023 63.70 27.56 -42.01
C PRO A 1023 63.74 28.47 -40.77
N SER A 1024 62.95 28.12 -39.75
CA SER A 1024 62.96 28.74 -38.41
C SER A 1024 63.24 27.69 -37.33
N SER A 1025 63.31 28.13 -36.06
CA SER A 1025 63.38 27.22 -34.91
C SER A 1025 62.12 26.38 -34.67
N THR A 1026 61.00 26.70 -35.32
CA THR A 1026 59.69 26.02 -35.13
C THR A 1026 59.06 25.52 -36.43
N ASP A 1027 59.76 25.67 -37.56
CA ASP A 1027 59.38 25.20 -38.88
C ASP A 1027 60.64 24.96 -39.72
N SER A 1028 61.04 23.70 -39.88
CA SER A 1028 62.26 23.31 -40.60
C SER A 1028 62.08 23.23 -42.12
N ARG A 1029 60.89 23.55 -42.65
CA ARG A 1029 60.62 23.52 -44.09
C ARG A 1029 61.47 24.57 -44.81
N GLN A 1030 61.83 24.27 -46.06
CA GLN A 1030 62.61 25.15 -46.92
C GLN A 1030 61.92 25.27 -48.28
N PHE A 1031 62.00 26.46 -48.88
CA PHE A 1031 61.56 26.67 -50.25
C PHE A 1031 62.52 25.98 -51.22
N LYS A 1032 61.98 25.13 -52.07
CA LYS A 1032 62.69 24.37 -53.09
C LYS A 1032 62.30 24.92 -54.45
N LEU A 1033 63.29 25.39 -55.20
CA LEU A 1033 63.12 25.79 -56.60
C LEU A 1033 63.33 24.56 -57.49
N THR A 1034 62.44 24.33 -58.45
CA THR A 1034 62.50 23.19 -59.39
C THR A 1034 62.26 23.62 -60.84
N SER A 1035 62.92 22.93 -61.77
CA SER A 1035 62.71 23.05 -63.22
C SER A 1035 61.86 21.88 -63.66
N VAL A 1036 60.73 22.16 -64.32
CA VAL A 1036 59.71 21.16 -64.68
C VAL A 1036 60.08 20.47 -65.99
N ASP A 1037 60.47 21.22 -67.01
CA ASP A 1037 60.62 20.71 -68.40
C ASP A 1037 61.98 20.06 -68.73
N ALA A 1038 62.94 20.12 -67.79
CA ALA A 1038 63.89 19.05 -67.44
C ALA A 1038 65.03 19.59 -66.56
N PRO A 1039 65.46 18.86 -65.51
CA PRO A 1039 66.53 19.31 -64.61
C PRO A 1039 67.90 19.42 -65.32
N ASN A 1040 68.15 18.65 -66.37
CA ASN A 1040 69.41 18.72 -67.12
C ASN A 1040 69.44 19.90 -68.13
N LYS A 1041 68.35 20.67 -68.25
CA LYS A 1041 68.25 21.86 -69.11
C LYS A 1041 68.37 23.18 -68.32
N ILE A 1042 68.23 23.18 -66.99
CA ILE A 1042 68.37 24.36 -66.13
C ILE A 1042 69.02 23.97 -64.78
N GLU A 1043 70.06 24.70 -64.39
CA GLU A 1043 70.68 24.68 -63.07
C GLU A 1043 70.05 25.75 -62.15
N LEU A 1044 69.91 25.44 -60.86
CA LEU A 1044 69.11 26.21 -59.91
C LEU A 1044 69.93 26.45 -58.64
N LEU A 1045 69.97 27.70 -58.15
CA LEU A 1045 70.96 28.14 -57.17
C LEU A 1045 70.38 28.36 -55.76
N GLY A 1046 69.06 28.55 -55.62
CA GLY A 1046 68.37 28.49 -54.32
C GLY A 1046 67.38 29.62 -54.06
N VAL A 1047 67.10 29.86 -52.77
CA VAL A 1047 66.18 30.88 -52.24
C VAL A 1047 66.85 31.66 -51.10
N ARG A 1048 66.54 32.95 -50.96
CA ARG A 1048 67.11 33.88 -49.97
C ARG A 1048 66.00 34.68 -49.27
N PHE A 1049 66.18 35.00 -47.98
CA PHE A 1049 65.28 35.86 -47.19
C PHE A 1049 66.07 36.98 -46.51
N TYR A 1050 65.52 38.21 -46.53
CA TYR A 1050 66.08 39.34 -45.79
C TYR A 1050 65.01 40.40 -45.52
N SER A 1051 65.05 41.01 -44.33
CA SER A 1051 64.16 42.10 -43.90
C SER A 1051 62.68 41.87 -44.21
N GLY A 1052 62.18 40.64 -44.01
CA GLY A 1052 60.77 40.27 -44.23
C GLY A 1052 60.40 39.78 -45.64
N ASN A 1053 61.33 39.70 -46.59
CA ASN A 1053 61.05 39.47 -48.02
C ASN A 1053 61.85 38.27 -48.60
N PHE A 1054 61.33 37.59 -49.64
CA PHE A 1054 61.92 36.35 -50.21
C PHE A 1054 62.26 36.44 -51.73
N PHE A 1055 63.29 35.69 -52.18
CA PHE A 1055 63.83 35.72 -53.55
C PHE A 1055 64.41 34.36 -54.01
N ALA A 1056 64.51 34.07 -55.33
CA ALA A 1056 64.93 32.80 -55.94
C ALA A 1056 65.89 32.97 -57.17
N GLU A 1057 66.72 31.96 -57.53
CA GLU A 1057 67.93 32.13 -58.39
C GLU A 1057 68.22 30.96 -59.40
N VAL A 1058 68.52 31.24 -60.69
CA VAL A 1058 68.41 30.29 -61.86
C VAL A 1058 69.50 30.45 -62.97
N LEU A 1059 69.81 29.39 -63.77
CA LEU A 1059 70.75 29.34 -64.93
C LEU A 1059 70.37 28.26 -66.02
N PRO A 1060 70.05 28.58 -67.30
CA PRO A 1060 69.65 27.59 -68.32
C PRO A 1060 70.80 27.06 -69.20
N LYS A 1061 70.61 25.88 -69.81
CA LYS A 1061 71.62 25.08 -70.55
C LYS A 1061 71.18 24.47 -71.90
N ARG A 1062 69.89 24.54 -72.24
CA ARG A 1062 69.37 24.19 -73.58
C ARG A 1062 68.45 25.32 -74.08
N PRO A 1063 68.13 25.35 -75.38
CA PRO A 1063 66.98 26.07 -75.89
C PRO A 1063 65.64 25.39 -75.50
N GLY A 1064 64.57 26.18 -75.50
CA GLY A 1064 63.21 25.78 -75.17
C GLY A 1064 62.49 26.82 -74.30
N LEU A 1065 61.17 26.88 -74.41
CA LEU A 1065 60.35 27.43 -73.33
C LEU A 1065 60.43 26.45 -72.16
N PHE A 1066 60.73 26.94 -70.96
CA PHE A 1066 60.86 26.14 -69.76
C PHE A 1066 59.97 26.66 -68.65
N GLU A 1067 59.30 25.75 -67.98
CA GLU A 1067 58.50 26.02 -66.81
C GLU A 1067 59.31 25.77 -65.53
N ILE A 1068 59.34 26.75 -64.63
CA ILE A 1068 59.94 26.63 -63.30
C ILE A 1068 58.87 26.75 -62.20
N LYS A 1069 59.03 25.98 -61.12
CA LYS A 1069 58.13 25.94 -59.98
C LYS A 1069 58.90 26.27 -58.70
N LEU A 1070 58.26 27.01 -57.81
CA LEU A 1070 58.72 27.22 -56.44
C LEU A 1070 57.81 26.42 -55.50
N GLU A 1071 58.40 25.65 -54.58
CA GLU A 1071 57.70 24.67 -53.77
C GLU A 1071 58.03 24.84 -52.29
N LEU A 1072 57.06 24.65 -51.39
CA LEU A 1072 57.31 24.48 -49.95
C LEU A 1072 56.69 23.17 -49.49
N SER A 1073 57.53 22.19 -49.17
CA SER A 1073 57.10 20.81 -48.86
C SER A 1073 56.24 20.14 -49.95
N GLY A 1074 56.44 20.51 -51.22
CA GLY A 1074 55.75 19.95 -52.40
C GLY A 1074 54.59 20.80 -52.91
N GLU A 1075 53.95 21.57 -52.02
CA GLU A 1075 52.91 22.53 -52.41
C GLU A 1075 53.51 23.70 -53.20
N SER A 1076 52.78 24.16 -54.22
CA SER A 1076 53.24 25.27 -55.09
C SER A 1076 53.14 26.60 -54.36
N VAL A 1077 54.20 27.40 -54.44
CA VAL A 1077 54.09 28.86 -54.27
C VAL A 1077 53.67 29.41 -55.63
N ASP A 1078 52.43 29.88 -55.69
CA ASP A 1078 51.79 30.39 -56.90
C ASP A 1078 51.70 29.40 -58.09
N ALA A 1079 51.20 29.92 -59.22
CA ALA A 1079 51.34 29.30 -60.53
C ALA A 1079 52.81 29.14 -60.95
N ARG A 1080 53.05 28.19 -61.86
CA ARG A 1080 54.37 27.95 -62.45
C ARG A 1080 54.78 29.12 -63.37
N MET A 1081 56.07 29.44 -63.42
CA MET A 1081 56.60 30.59 -64.16
C MET A 1081 57.23 30.13 -65.49
N MET A 1082 56.88 30.80 -66.59
CA MET A 1082 57.37 30.46 -67.93
C MET A 1082 58.60 31.29 -68.31
N LEU A 1083 59.69 30.59 -68.63
CA LEU A 1083 61.03 31.10 -68.88
C LEU A 1083 61.43 30.77 -70.32
N THR A 1084 61.45 31.75 -71.22
CA THR A 1084 61.74 31.52 -72.66
C THR A 1084 63.23 31.53 -72.95
N VAL A 1085 63.69 30.52 -73.71
CA VAL A 1085 65.06 30.34 -74.24
C VAL A 1085 64.96 29.75 -75.66
N ASP A 1086 65.83 30.13 -76.62
CA ASP A 1086 65.61 29.89 -78.06
C ASP A 1086 66.75 29.06 -78.76
N CYS A 1087 66.46 28.19 -79.77
CA CYS A 1087 67.47 27.37 -80.54
C CYS A 1087 68.36 28.27 -81.43
N PRO A 1088 69.58 27.85 -81.79
CA PRO A 1088 70.31 28.38 -82.95
C PRO A 1088 69.57 28.14 -84.28
N ASP A 1089 69.78 29.00 -85.27
CA ASP A 1089 68.82 29.24 -86.36
C ASP A 1089 68.59 28.09 -87.37
N ASP A 1090 69.66 27.41 -87.82
CA ASP A 1090 69.57 26.46 -88.96
C ASP A 1090 68.89 25.11 -88.62
N THR A 1091 68.68 24.82 -87.35
CA THR A 1091 68.24 23.50 -86.87
C THR A 1091 66.82 23.53 -86.31
N VAL A 1092 65.88 22.81 -86.94
CA VAL A 1092 64.50 22.67 -86.45
C VAL A 1092 64.43 21.73 -85.24
N ILE A 1093 63.45 21.89 -84.35
CA ILE A 1093 63.26 20.97 -83.22
C ILE A 1093 62.63 19.66 -83.75
N GLY A 1094 63.46 18.62 -83.91
CA GLY A 1094 63.01 17.28 -84.30
C GLY A 1094 62.68 16.38 -83.10
N PRO A 1095 62.44 15.07 -83.32
CA PRO A 1095 61.77 14.19 -82.35
C PRO A 1095 62.50 14.06 -81.01
N ASP A 1096 63.83 14.11 -81.02
CA ASP A 1096 64.70 13.86 -79.87
C ASP A 1096 64.67 15.01 -78.83
N GLY A 1097 64.01 16.14 -79.13
CA GLY A 1097 64.04 17.33 -78.27
C GLY A 1097 65.41 18.02 -78.21
N THR A 1098 66.26 17.72 -79.19
CA THR A 1098 67.39 18.52 -79.65
C THR A 1098 67.08 19.01 -81.06
N CYS A 1099 67.70 20.10 -81.51
CA CYS A 1099 67.45 20.67 -82.83
C CYS A 1099 68.04 19.67 -83.91
N VAL A 1100 67.20 18.98 -84.74
CA VAL A 1100 67.51 17.87 -85.71
C VAL A 1100 66.61 17.85 -87.00
N CYS A 1101 66.22 16.69 -87.58
CA CYS A 1101 65.70 16.51 -88.98
C CYS A 1101 64.21 16.12 -89.20
N ASP A 1102 63.68 16.33 -90.42
CA ASP A 1102 62.22 16.43 -90.76
C ASP A 1102 61.52 15.20 -91.44
N LYS A 1103 60.21 15.30 -91.75
CA LYS A 1103 59.30 14.20 -92.13
C LYS A 1103 59.51 13.66 -93.55
N GLY A 1104 59.66 12.34 -93.63
CA GLY A 1104 60.15 11.68 -94.82
C GLY A 1104 61.65 11.90 -95.01
N TYR A 1105 62.28 12.87 -94.34
CA TYR A 1105 63.71 13.05 -94.34
C TYR A 1105 64.39 12.14 -93.30
N GLU A 1106 65.71 12.00 -93.39
CA GLU A 1106 66.69 11.27 -92.56
C GLU A 1106 68.02 12.07 -92.60
N PRO A 1107 69.03 11.84 -91.76
CA PRO A 1107 70.11 12.81 -91.53
C PRO A 1107 71.30 12.69 -92.51
N SER A 1108 72.09 13.77 -92.61
CA SER A 1108 73.34 13.87 -93.38
C SER A 1108 74.59 13.61 -92.49
N SER A 1109 75.78 13.63 -93.10
CA SER A 1109 77.07 13.45 -92.42
C SER A 1109 77.58 14.68 -91.64
N GLU A 1110 76.94 15.84 -91.76
CA GLU A 1110 77.22 17.01 -90.91
C GLU A 1110 76.20 17.15 -89.78
N LEU A 1111 76.64 17.68 -88.63
CA LEU A 1111 75.92 17.64 -87.36
C LEU A 1111 74.75 18.67 -87.30
N GLY A 1112 73.78 18.54 -88.20
CA GLY A 1112 72.55 19.37 -88.25
C GLY A 1112 71.71 19.38 -89.56
N VAL A 1113 71.84 18.42 -90.51
CA VAL A 1113 71.30 18.54 -91.91
C VAL A 1113 70.67 17.22 -92.46
N CYS A 1114 69.83 17.18 -93.55
CA CYS A 1114 68.82 16.08 -93.85
C CYS A 1114 68.45 15.68 -95.37
N GLN A 1115 67.91 14.47 -95.70
CA GLN A 1115 67.50 13.87 -97.06
C GLN A 1115 66.27 12.84 -97.08
N PRO A 1116 65.51 12.45 -98.18
CA PRO A 1116 64.11 11.81 -98.20
C PRO A 1116 63.79 10.24 -98.27
N CYS A 1117 62.48 9.77 -98.36
CA CYS A 1117 61.97 8.33 -98.19
C CYS A 1117 60.79 7.73 -99.10
N PRO A 1118 60.40 6.40 -99.00
CA PRO A 1118 59.60 5.61 -100.01
C PRO A 1118 58.22 4.95 -99.62
N SER A 1119 57.57 4.24 -100.59
CA SER A 1119 56.16 3.76 -100.63
C SER A 1119 55.85 2.27 -100.26
N GLY A 1120 54.56 1.96 -100.04
CA GLY A 1120 54.01 0.62 -99.73
C GLY A 1120 54.24 0.20 -98.27
N ARG A 1121 55.49 0.37 -97.82
CA ARG A 1121 55.80 0.84 -96.47
C ARG A 1121 55.66 2.37 -96.44
N LYS A 1122 55.77 2.99 -95.25
CA LYS A 1122 55.60 4.44 -95.09
C LYS A 1122 56.46 4.97 -93.96
N LYS A 1123 57.52 5.73 -94.28
CA LYS A 1123 58.19 6.60 -93.29
C LYS A 1123 57.43 7.92 -93.18
N ASP A 1124 56.29 7.88 -92.50
CA ASP A 1124 55.49 9.07 -92.21
C ASP A 1124 56.01 9.81 -90.95
N SER A 1125 57.31 9.74 -90.63
CA SER A 1125 57.94 10.24 -89.39
C SER A 1125 58.99 11.33 -89.64
N VAL A 1126 58.98 12.35 -88.76
CA VAL A 1126 60.03 13.35 -88.53
C VAL A 1126 61.08 12.65 -87.66
N SER A 1127 62.06 11.96 -88.25
CA SER A 1127 62.98 11.13 -87.46
C SER A 1127 64.06 10.47 -88.31
N ASN A 1128 64.67 9.42 -87.75
CA ASN A 1128 65.55 8.50 -88.42
C ASN A 1128 64.89 7.04 -88.54
N ASP A 1129 63.53 6.78 -88.29
CA ASP A 1129 62.75 5.47 -87.91
C ASP A 1129 61.20 5.20 -88.34
N GLN A 1130 60.39 4.19 -87.82
CA GLN A 1130 59.01 3.61 -88.30
C GLN A 1130 57.95 2.92 -87.25
N CYS A 1131 56.66 2.46 -87.59
CA CYS A 1131 55.54 1.90 -86.65
C CYS A 1131 54.27 1.03 -87.19
N GLU A 1132 53.33 0.41 -86.36
CA GLU A 1132 52.13 -0.54 -86.69
C GLU A 1132 50.70 -0.52 -85.86
N VAL A 1133 49.85 -1.62 -85.67
CA VAL A 1133 48.29 -1.66 -85.48
C VAL A 1133 47.53 -2.73 -84.52
N ASP A 1134 46.15 -2.70 -84.24
CA ASP A 1134 45.27 -3.62 -83.33
C ASP A 1134 43.64 -3.68 -83.49
N SER A 1135 42.78 -4.53 -82.78
CA SER A 1135 41.21 -4.63 -82.83
C SER A 1135 40.33 -5.50 -81.77
N LEU A 1136 38.95 -5.33 -81.60
CA LEU A 1136 37.90 -6.10 -80.74
C LEU A 1136 36.35 -5.69 -81.02
N PRO A 1137 35.14 -5.95 -80.31
CA PRO A 1137 34.48 -6.89 -79.27
C PRO A 1137 32.92 -7.30 -79.49
N LEU A 1138 32.06 -7.73 -78.47
CA LEU A 1138 30.56 -8.11 -78.60
C LEU A 1138 29.63 -8.28 -77.28
N VAL A 1139 28.24 -8.31 -77.32
CA VAL A 1139 27.25 -9.40 -76.83
C VAL A 1139 25.74 -9.29 -76.23
N VAL A 1140 25.22 -8.41 -75.32
CA VAL A 1140 24.08 -8.75 -74.32
C VAL A 1140 22.56 -8.27 -74.46
N GLY A 1141 21.52 -9.04 -73.98
CA GLY A 1141 20.17 -8.61 -73.41
C GLY A 1141 18.80 -9.07 -74.06
N LEU A 1142 17.66 -9.26 -73.31
CA LEU A 1142 16.22 -9.02 -73.76
C LEU A 1142 15.01 -9.44 -72.85
N THR A 1143 14.98 -10.59 -72.15
CA THR A 1143 13.71 -11.32 -71.85
C THR A 1143 12.94 -10.99 -70.55
N VAL A 1144 13.47 -10.15 -69.65
CA VAL A 1144 12.90 -9.93 -68.29
C VAL A 1144 11.48 -9.35 -68.28
N GLY A 1145 11.05 -8.66 -69.33
CA GLY A 1145 9.79 -7.90 -69.33
C GLY A 1145 8.48 -8.70 -69.45
N LEU A 1146 8.48 -9.95 -69.92
CA LEU A 1146 7.23 -10.61 -70.36
C LEU A 1146 6.45 -11.37 -69.27
N VAL A 1147 7.12 -11.95 -68.27
CA VAL A 1147 6.52 -12.95 -67.37
C VAL A 1147 5.51 -12.35 -66.39
N MET A 1148 5.69 -11.08 -65.98
CA MET A 1148 4.81 -10.40 -65.02
C MET A 1148 3.33 -10.36 -65.46
N THR A 1149 3.08 -10.34 -66.77
CA THR A 1149 1.72 -10.30 -67.35
C THR A 1149 0.93 -11.61 -67.16
N ALA A 1150 1.61 -12.75 -67.01
CA ALA A 1150 0.96 -14.06 -66.94
C ALA A 1150 0.27 -14.33 -65.58
N ILE A 1151 0.72 -13.65 -64.52
CA ILE A 1151 0.31 -13.88 -63.12
C ILE A 1151 -1.21 -13.69 -62.93
N PHE A 1152 -1.82 -12.71 -63.60
CA PHE A 1152 -3.24 -12.37 -63.38
C PHE A 1152 -4.24 -13.32 -64.06
N CYS A 1153 -3.87 -14.03 -65.14
CA CYS A 1153 -4.83 -14.86 -65.88
C CYS A 1153 -5.05 -16.26 -65.28
N ALA A 1154 -4.04 -16.85 -64.63
CA ALA A 1154 -4.12 -18.24 -64.15
C ALA A 1154 -5.09 -18.40 -62.96
N ILE A 1155 -5.11 -17.44 -62.05
CA ILE A 1155 -5.88 -17.48 -60.79
C ILE A 1155 -7.39 -17.56 -61.07
N ALA A 1156 -7.88 -16.89 -62.13
CA ALA A 1156 -9.28 -16.89 -62.51
C ALA A 1156 -9.80 -18.24 -63.07
N LEU A 1157 -8.91 -19.12 -63.56
CA LEU A 1157 -9.30 -20.40 -64.19
C LEU A 1157 -9.31 -21.57 -63.21
N VAL A 1158 -8.40 -21.61 -62.24
CA VAL A 1158 -8.32 -22.71 -61.25
C VAL A 1158 -9.53 -22.73 -60.32
N TRP A 1159 -10.07 -21.55 -59.96
CA TRP A 1159 -11.28 -21.43 -59.13
C TRP A 1159 -12.52 -22.05 -59.81
N ARG A 1160 -12.59 -22.01 -61.15
CA ARG A 1160 -13.63 -22.71 -61.95
C ARG A 1160 -13.44 -24.23 -62.00
N TRP A 1161 -12.22 -24.74 -61.83
CA TRP A 1161 -11.93 -26.18 -61.89
C TRP A 1161 -12.38 -26.91 -60.63
N HIS A 1162 -12.09 -26.35 -59.45
CA HIS A 1162 -12.32 -27.00 -58.16
C HIS A 1162 -13.79 -27.31 -57.84
N VAL A 1163 -14.72 -26.47 -58.31
CA VAL A 1163 -16.18 -26.64 -58.07
C VAL A 1163 -16.79 -27.78 -58.91
N SER A 1164 -16.15 -28.17 -60.02
CA SER A 1164 -16.73 -29.13 -60.97
C SER A 1164 -16.58 -30.61 -60.59
N LYS A 1165 -15.59 -30.96 -59.77
CA LYS A 1165 -15.25 -32.37 -59.47
C LYS A 1165 -15.92 -32.97 -58.22
N VAL A 1166 -16.72 -32.20 -57.48
CA VAL A 1166 -17.42 -32.66 -56.26
C VAL A 1166 -18.59 -33.61 -56.56
N ARG A 1167 -19.01 -33.77 -57.82
CA ARG A 1167 -20.20 -34.57 -58.20
C ARG A 1167 -19.96 -35.57 -59.35
N MET A 1168 -19.04 -36.51 -59.18
CA MET A 1168 -19.13 -37.84 -59.83
C MET A 1168 -18.24 -38.88 -59.12
N ARG A 1169 -18.70 -40.13 -59.02
CA ARG A 1169 -18.03 -41.29 -58.40
C ARG A 1169 -17.98 -41.37 -56.87
N MET A 1170 -19.07 -41.00 -56.21
CA MET A 1170 -19.71 -42.01 -55.35
C MET A 1170 -20.55 -42.95 -56.23
N ALA A 1171 -20.89 -44.13 -55.70
CA ALA A 1171 -21.70 -45.19 -56.32
C ALA A 1171 -21.12 -45.90 -57.57
N LYS A 1172 -20.38 -46.99 -57.35
CA LYS A 1172 -20.72 -48.31 -57.92
C LYS A 1172 -19.98 -49.45 -57.19
N SER A 1173 -20.68 -50.59 -57.01
CA SER A 1173 -20.21 -51.94 -56.63
C SER A 1173 -19.04 -52.05 -55.63
N ALA A 1174 -19.18 -52.54 -54.39
CA ALA A 1174 -19.95 -53.68 -53.88
C ALA A 1174 -19.55 -55.05 -54.48
N PHE A 1175 -19.66 -56.07 -53.61
CA PHE A 1175 -19.49 -57.52 -53.82
C PHE A 1175 -18.05 -58.10 -53.78
N GLU A 1176 -17.86 -59.01 -52.80
CA GLU A 1176 -16.97 -60.19 -52.76
C GLU A 1176 -15.53 -60.08 -53.33
N LYS A 1177 -14.47 -60.27 -52.54
CA LYS A 1177 -14.09 -61.55 -51.90
C LYS A 1177 -13.15 -61.32 -50.69
N GLN A 1178 -13.28 -62.00 -49.55
CA GLN A 1178 -13.26 -63.46 -49.25
C GLN A 1178 -11.83 -63.99 -49.06
N ASN A 1179 -11.50 -64.35 -47.81
CA ASN A 1179 -10.25 -64.96 -47.30
C ASN A 1179 -8.99 -64.06 -47.38
N ARG A 1180 -8.24 -63.80 -46.29
CA ARG A 1180 -7.58 -64.68 -45.28
C ARG A 1180 -6.21 -65.15 -45.80
N ILE A 1181 -5.20 -65.12 -44.92
CA ILE A 1181 -3.75 -65.34 -45.15
C ILE A 1181 -3.18 -64.21 -46.05
N GLU A 1182 -2.10 -63.47 -45.70
CA GLU A 1182 -0.95 -63.86 -44.90
C GLU A 1182 -0.33 -62.77 -43.99
N ARG A 1183 0.32 -63.26 -42.91
CA ARG A 1183 1.57 -62.76 -42.30
C ARG A 1183 1.64 -61.28 -41.88
N ASP A 1184 1.26 -61.03 -40.62
CA ASP A 1184 1.89 -59.97 -39.81
C ASP A 1184 3.41 -60.16 -39.82
N PHE A 1185 4.18 -59.09 -40.04
CA PHE A 1185 5.64 -59.16 -40.20
C PHE A 1185 6.38 -58.06 -39.42
N MET A 1186 7.58 -58.42 -38.96
CA MET A 1186 8.36 -57.74 -37.92
C MET A 1186 8.76 -56.28 -38.22
N ALA A 1187 8.99 -55.51 -37.16
CA ALA A 1187 9.82 -54.31 -37.17
C ALA A 1187 11.12 -54.53 -36.37
N VAL A 1188 12.28 -54.55 -37.03
CA VAL A 1188 13.61 -54.57 -36.39
C VAL A 1188 14.62 -53.71 -37.18
N THR A 1189 15.25 -52.78 -36.45
CA THR A 1189 16.45 -51.93 -36.60
C THR A 1189 17.52 -52.24 -37.69
N CYS A 1190 18.45 -51.36 -38.08
CA CYS A 1190 18.91 -50.06 -37.51
C CYS A 1190 19.38 -49.05 -38.62
N HIS A 1191 20.54 -48.35 -38.71
CA HIS A 1191 21.81 -48.24 -37.96
C HIS A 1191 22.57 -46.91 -38.32
N GLU A 1192 23.51 -46.44 -37.47
CA GLU A 1192 24.64 -45.50 -37.74
C GLU A 1192 24.42 -43.99 -38.04
N VAL A 1193 25.34 -43.02 -37.73
CA VAL A 1193 26.44 -42.88 -36.72
C VAL A 1193 26.83 -41.38 -36.49
N ARG A 1194 27.16 -41.03 -35.22
CA ARG A 1194 27.95 -39.90 -34.61
C ARG A 1194 28.24 -38.54 -35.33
N ASN A 1195 28.09 -37.45 -34.53
CA ASN A 1195 28.93 -36.22 -34.50
C ASN A 1195 30.07 -36.35 -33.45
N PRO A 1196 31.13 -35.48 -33.44
CA PRO A 1196 31.27 -34.50 -32.33
C PRO A 1196 32.11 -33.21 -32.56
N LEU A 1197 31.75 -32.11 -31.84
CA LEU A 1197 32.61 -30.97 -31.38
C LEU A 1197 33.23 -30.05 -32.49
N ASN A 1198 33.72 -28.82 -32.24
CA ASN A 1198 33.99 -28.03 -31.00
C ASN A 1198 33.86 -26.49 -31.27
N GLY A 1199 34.05 -25.61 -30.27
CA GLY A 1199 34.12 -24.14 -30.47
C GLY A 1199 34.73 -23.35 -29.28
N THR A 1200 35.03 -22.04 -29.44
CA THR A 1200 35.68 -21.22 -28.38
C THR A 1200 35.57 -19.68 -28.53
N ALA A 1201 35.43 -19.02 -27.36
CA ALA A 1201 35.96 -17.68 -26.98
C ALA A 1201 35.39 -16.37 -27.61
N ALA A 1202 35.66 -15.25 -26.93
CA ALA A 1202 35.08 -13.90 -27.14
C ALA A 1202 36.07 -12.78 -26.75
N TYR A 1203 35.79 -11.49 -27.07
CA TYR A 1203 36.17 -10.33 -26.22
C TYR A 1203 35.60 -8.94 -26.66
N LEU A 1204 35.31 -8.10 -25.64
CA LEU A 1204 35.46 -6.62 -25.50
C LEU A 1204 34.47 -5.57 -26.15
N GLN A 1205 33.77 -4.86 -25.24
CA GLN A 1205 33.45 -3.40 -25.16
C GLN A 1205 32.44 -2.61 -26.09
N PHE A 1206 31.44 -2.00 -25.40
CA PHE A 1206 30.85 -0.63 -25.49
C PHE A 1206 30.18 -0.09 -26.79
N ALA A 1207 29.15 0.78 -26.77
CA ALA A 1207 28.13 1.14 -25.75
C ALA A 1207 27.03 2.11 -26.32
N ILE A 1208 25.94 2.33 -25.55
CA ILE A 1208 24.89 3.39 -25.67
C ILE A 1208 23.87 3.23 -26.83
N GLY A 1209 22.54 3.27 -26.61
CA GLY A 1209 21.78 3.27 -25.34
C GLY A 1209 20.28 3.67 -25.44
N LEU A 1210 19.50 3.30 -24.41
CA LEU A 1210 18.17 3.83 -23.99
C LEU A 1210 16.97 3.59 -24.95
N LEU A 1211 15.81 3.02 -24.57
CA LEU A 1211 15.20 2.47 -23.32
C LEU A 1211 14.15 1.39 -23.72
N GLY A 1212 13.51 0.59 -22.85
CA GLY A 1212 13.67 0.39 -21.39
C GLY A 1212 12.37 -0.07 -20.68
N SER A 1213 12.45 -1.05 -19.77
CA SER A 1213 11.40 -1.63 -18.87
C SER A 1213 10.22 -2.39 -19.54
N ALA A 1214 9.64 -3.45 -18.95
CA ALA A 1214 9.91 -4.19 -17.69
C ALA A 1214 9.54 -5.69 -17.91
N SER A 1215 10.38 -6.68 -17.60
CA SER A 1215 10.55 -7.43 -16.32
C SER A 1215 9.29 -8.14 -15.78
N GLY A 1216 9.35 -9.36 -15.23
CA GLY A 1216 10.51 -10.27 -15.03
C GLY A 1216 10.23 -11.38 -14.00
N GLY A 1217 11.07 -12.43 -13.98
CA GLY A 1217 11.10 -13.46 -12.92
C GLY A 1217 11.81 -12.99 -11.64
N PRO A 1218 12.18 -13.91 -10.73
CA PRO A 1218 13.17 -14.99 -10.98
C PRO A 1218 12.60 -16.41 -10.67
N GLY A 1219 13.28 -17.54 -10.88
CA GLY A 1219 14.73 -17.82 -11.01
C GLY A 1219 15.31 -18.28 -9.66
N SER A 1220 16.18 -19.28 -9.53
CA SER A 1220 16.95 -20.12 -10.49
C SER A 1220 17.01 -21.59 -9.93
N ASP A 1221 17.81 -22.58 -10.36
CA ASP A 1221 19.03 -22.61 -11.19
C ASP A 1221 19.26 -23.95 -11.94
N GLN A 1222 20.36 -24.05 -12.71
CA GLN A 1222 20.59 -25.06 -13.77
C GLN A 1222 21.88 -25.94 -13.57
N PRO A 1223 22.38 -26.81 -14.50
CA PRO A 1223 22.86 -28.15 -14.11
C PRO A 1223 24.28 -28.58 -14.59
N GLY A 1224 24.72 -29.79 -14.18
CA GLY A 1224 25.82 -30.56 -14.79
C GLY A 1224 26.79 -31.22 -13.78
N LEU A 1225 27.65 -32.20 -14.13
CA LEU A 1225 27.80 -32.94 -15.39
C LEU A 1225 28.75 -34.18 -15.25
N LYS A 1226 28.22 -35.43 -15.17
CA LYS A 1226 28.87 -36.73 -15.59
C LYS A 1226 30.22 -37.17 -14.91
N PRO A 1227 30.84 -38.34 -15.23
CA PRO A 1227 30.33 -39.72 -15.47
C PRO A 1227 31.16 -40.84 -14.73
N VAL A 1228 31.01 -42.13 -15.16
CA VAL A 1228 32.01 -43.26 -15.18
C VAL A 1228 31.84 -44.47 -14.22
N ARG A 1229 31.41 -45.62 -14.80
CA ARG A 1229 31.70 -47.05 -14.43
C ARG A 1229 31.27 -47.55 -13.02
N GLU A 1230 31.25 -48.86 -12.71
CA GLU A 1230 31.52 -50.09 -13.50
C GLU A 1230 30.50 -51.23 -13.21
N LYS A 1231 30.63 -52.39 -13.87
CA LYS A 1231 29.86 -53.61 -13.56
C LYS A 1231 30.48 -54.37 -12.38
N ILE A 1232 29.67 -55.13 -11.63
CA ILE A 1232 29.87 -56.58 -11.39
C ILE A 1232 28.56 -57.19 -10.86
N SER A 1233 28.41 -58.51 -10.96
CA SER A 1233 27.17 -59.26 -10.72
C SER A 1233 27.43 -60.56 -9.96
N LEU A 1234 26.42 -61.08 -9.24
CA LEU A 1234 26.41 -62.37 -8.53
C LEU A 1234 27.33 -62.37 -7.28
N GLN A 1235 27.13 -63.16 -6.23
CA GLN A 1235 26.27 -64.33 -5.94
C GLN A 1235 25.92 -64.27 -4.41
N SER A 1236 25.15 -65.13 -3.72
CA SER A 1236 24.51 -66.43 -3.99
C SER A 1236 23.43 -66.76 -2.93
N ARG A 1237 22.41 -67.55 -3.30
CA ARG A 1237 21.75 -68.67 -2.56
C ARG A 1237 21.40 -68.53 -1.06
N GLU A 1238 20.14 -68.75 -0.66
CA GLU A 1238 19.43 -70.06 -0.54
C GLU A 1238 20.20 -71.07 0.36
N THR A 1239 19.69 -71.50 1.53
CA THR A 1239 18.87 -72.72 1.76
C THR A 1239 18.94 -73.05 3.28
N THR A 1240 18.07 -73.81 4.00
CA THR A 1240 16.74 -74.43 3.77
C THR A 1240 16.19 -75.02 5.10
N SER A 1241 14.87 -74.93 5.33
CA SER A 1241 13.99 -76.02 5.88
C SER A 1241 14.23 -76.55 7.33
N SER A 1242 13.29 -77.22 8.04
CA SER A 1242 11.80 -77.34 7.98
C SER A 1242 11.26 -78.27 9.11
N ARG A 1243 9.92 -78.44 9.19
CA ARG A 1243 9.11 -79.53 9.84
C ARG A 1243 8.90 -79.42 11.36
N THR A 1244 7.74 -79.79 11.94
CA THR A 1244 6.41 -80.28 11.46
C THR A 1244 5.36 -79.84 12.51
N ALA A 1245 4.13 -79.38 12.20
CA ALA A 1245 2.91 -80.12 11.76
C ALA A 1245 2.39 -81.17 12.78
N PRO A 1246 1.07 -81.42 12.93
CA PRO A 1246 -0.07 -81.07 12.05
C PRO A 1246 -1.17 -80.20 12.70
N ALA A 1247 -2.33 -80.08 12.05
CA ALA A 1247 -3.44 -79.18 12.40
C ALA A 1247 -4.69 -79.89 12.98
N LEU A 1248 -5.60 -79.07 13.53
CA LEU A 1248 -7.04 -79.30 13.70
C LEU A 1248 -7.78 -77.98 13.43
N GLU A 1249 -9.05 -78.05 13.04
CA GLU A 1249 -9.86 -76.92 12.53
C GLU A 1249 -10.78 -76.32 13.63
N ALA A 1250 -10.97 -74.99 13.62
CA ALA A 1250 -12.18 -74.25 14.03
C ALA A 1250 -11.89 -72.73 14.02
N ASP A 1251 -12.93 -71.91 13.82
CA ASP A 1251 -12.82 -70.47 13.54
C ASP A 1251 -13.15 -69.55 14.74
N ASP A 1252 -12.55 -68.36 14.70
CA ASP A 1252 -13.02 -67.01 15.09
C ASP A 1252 -13.62 -66.62 16.47
N GLU A 1253 -13.07 -65.47 16.90
CA GLU A 1253 -13.64 -64.31 17.65
C GLU A 1253 -14.04 -64.32 19.15
N ALA A 1254 -13.48 -63.29 19.81
CA ALA A 1254 -14.06 -62.39 20.82
C ALA A 1254 -14.50 -62.89 22.21
N GLU A 1255 -13.82 -62.35 23.24
CA GLU A 1255 -14.37 -62.18 24.60
C GLU A 1255 -14.21 -60.72 25.07
N ALA A 1256 -15.27 -60.20 25.70
CA ALA A 1256 -15.21 -59.19 26.76
C ALA A 1256 -15.20 -59.96 28.12
N ASP A 1257 -15.01 -59.40 29.33
CA ASP A 1257 -15.67 -58.19 29.83
C ASP A 1257 -15.13 -57.71 31.21
N CYS A 1258 -15.51 -56.48 31.56
CA CYS A 1258 -15.75 -55.86 32.88
C CYS A 1258 -14.97 -56.21 34.20
N ASN A 1259 -14.68 -55.12 34.93
CA ASN A 1259 -14.88 -54.88 36.39
C ASN A 1259 -13.80 -55.18 37.48
N ASP A 1260 -13.17 -54.07 37.92
CA ASP A 1260 -13.24 -53.46 39.28
C ASP A 1260 -12.32 -53.83 40.48
N VAL A 1261 -11.86 -52.74 41.13
CA VAL A 1261 -11.69 -52.48 42.58
C VAL A 1261 -10.44 -52.97 43.40
N ALA A 1262 -9.98 -52.04 44.28
CA ALA A 1262 -9.22 -52.22 45.54
C ALA A 1262 -7.67 -52.40 45.56
N ALA A 1263 -6.96 -51.29 45.29
CA ALA A 1263 -6.03 -50.59 46.20
C ALA A 1263 -5.16 -51.34 47.26
N SER A 1264 -3.83 -51.13 47.19
CA SER A 1264 -2.98 -51.03 48.40
C SER A 1264 -1.70 -50.17 48.22
N LYS A 1265 -1.48 -49.29 49.20
CA LYS A 1265 -0.24 -48.58 49.64
C LYS A 1265 1.07 -49.41 49.46
N GLN A 1266 2.27 -48.83 49.28
CA GLN A 1266 2.92 -47.76 50.08
C GLN A 1266 4.04 -46.98 49.33
N ASP A 1267 4.24 -45.74 49.78
CA ASP A 1267 5.51 -44.98 50.01
C ASP A 1267 6.72 -45.10 49.04
N GLY A 1268 7.09 -43.97 48.42
CA GLY A 1268 8.34 -43.81 47.65
C GLY A 1268 8.69 -42.32 47.37
N THR A 1269 9.65 -41.76 48.11
CA THR A 1269 9.83 -40.30 48.27
C THR A 1269 10.58 -39.53 47.16
N SER A 1270 10.01 -38.36 46.81
CA SER A 1270 10.68 -37.04 46.59
C SER A 1270 11.28 -36.62 45.24
N ARG A 1271 11.12 -35.31 44.95
CA ARG A 1271 11.80 -34.43 43.95
C ARG A 1271 11.43 -34.69 42.47
N THR A 1272 11.35 -33.69 41.59
CA THR A 1272 11.61 -32.22 41.64
C THR A 1272 10.40 -31.37 41.18
N SER A 1273 10.51 -30.05 41.35
CA SER A 1273 9.57 -28.99 40.96
C SER A 1273 9.35 -28.80 39.46
N ALA A 1274 8.13 -28.38 39.10
CA ALA A 1274 7.87 -27.36 38.07
C ALA A 1274 6.65 -26.54 38.51
N GLY A 1275 6.67 -25.23 38.24
CA GLY A 1275 5.72 -24.22 38.72
C GLY A 1275 6.38 -22.85 38.71
#